data_AF-A0A7J9VMR1-F1
#
_entry.id   AF-A0A7J9VMR1-F1
#
_cell.length_a   1.000
_cell.length_b   1.000
_cell.length_c   1.000
_cell.angle_alpha   90.00
_cell.angle_beta   90.00
_cell.angle_gamma   90.00
#
_symmetry.space_group_name_H-M   'P 1'
#
loop_
_entity.id
_entity.type
_entity.pdbx_description
1 polymer ?
#
loop_
_entity_poly.entity_id
_entity_poly.type
_entity_poly.pdbx_seq_one_letter_code
_entity_poly.pdbx_strand_id
1 'polypeptide(L)'
;MLTVRSGPAVGLTAQVVLLAALGVTVDLSGSGWVVGLTCGVVMNAAVAGGLARSGADALGPADVVTLTRATLAGGVAALTADAFVQPPATTALLGLAVVALMLDTLDGLVARHTRTASVFGARFDGEVDAFLILVLSVFVAREVGWWVLAIGAARYAFAVAGWATPWMREQLPPRYWRKVVAATQGIVLTVAAADVLPQSLTEAALAVALALLTESFGRDVWWLWRHRRAELAGGGVRLGGRGRRRAVPAAVTNVLAVLLVWFAFLAPNEASRLTPSAFVRIPVEGLALGVLALVLPSRPRRTTAAVVGVLLGLLTVVKILDVGFFTALDRPFNVVTDRGYFVPAVALVEDSIGTVGATLAVVAVAVLVVAVLVGIPLAVRRVTGLVARHRRWSVRTVTGLMVVWIAGATSGLEIGSSGPFASADAGHLVVDRMRAIPADIQDLQRFEAAAAIDRYRDADDLLTGLRGKDVLVVVVESYGRIALEGATSAPRVQAVTEAGTSRLRASGFSSRSAYLTSPAFGAVSWLAHSTLQSGLWVDNQLLYDRLLEGDRMTLSRAFSREGWRTVAVKPSNDEEWPEGQAFYQFDKVYGRSDFDYRGPKFGWAAMPDQYALSAFQRLELARRDRTPVMAEVDLASSHSPWAPLPHLIEWNRLGDGSVFHRIRDRAQSTEELWRNPENVEAAYARSIAYCLRTVISFVEKYGDDDLVLILLGDHQPSPVVSGDEASRDVPVTVIAHDPAVIDRISGWGWQDGMRPNSQAPVWPMDAFRDRFLAAYSPVHAEQP
;
A
#
# COMPACT_ATOMS: atom_id res chain seq x y z
N MET A 1 -35.69 -22.44 -40.62
CA MET A 1 -35.11 -21.14 -41.02
C MET A 1 -34.76 -20.36 -39.77
N LEU A 2 -33.47 -20.15 -39.51
CA LEU A 2 -32.97 -19.32 -38.40
C LEU A 2 -33.24 -17.85 -38.76
N THR A 3 -34.18 -17.19 -38.07
CA THR A 3 -34.34 -15.75 -38.17
C THR A 3 -33.12 -15.08 -37.55
N VAL A 4 -32.21 -14.59 -38.40
CA VAL A 4 -31.07 -13.77 -37.96
C VAL A 4 -31.64 -12.47 -37.42
N ARG A 5 -31.56 -12.28 -36.10
CA ARG A 5 -31.93 -11.03 -35.45
C ARG A 5 -30.89 -9.98 -35.83
N SER A 6 -31.24 -9.08 -36.75
CA SER A 6 -30.32 -8.12 -37.38
C SER A 6 -29.76 -7.06 -36.41
N GLY A 7 -30.47 -6.74 -35.32
CA GLY A 7 -30.06 -5.69 -34.36
C GLY A 7 -28.69 -5.89 -33.69
N PRO A 8 -28.43 -7.02 -33.00
CA PRO A 8 -27.13 -7.27 -32.34
C PRO A 8 -25.94 -7.43 -33.30
N ALA A 9 -26.19 -7.85 -34.55
CA ALA A 9 -25.12 -7.90 -35.54
C ALA A 9 -24.72 -6.47 -35.96
N VAL A 10 -25.71 -5.60 -36.20
CA VAL A 10 -25.50 -4.18 -36.54
C VAL A 10 -24.78 -3.44 -35.40
N GLY A 11 -25.16 -3.69 -34.14
CA GLY A 11 -24.49 -3.08 -32.99
C GLY A 11 -23.01 -3.48 -32.87
N LEU A 12 -22.67 -4.74 -33.10
CA LEU A 12 -21.27 -5.21 -33.03
C LEU A 12 -20.44 -4.65 -34.19
N THR A 13 -21.00 -4.64 -35.41
CA THR A 13 -20.35 -4.02 -36.57
C THR A 13 -20.13 -2.53 -36.35
N ALA A 14 -21.13 -1.81 -35.82
CA ALA A 14 -21.00 -0.40 -35.50
C ALA A 14 -19.92 -0.13 -34.44
N GLN A 15 -19.79 -1.00 -33.42
CA GLN A 15 -18.71 -0.90 -32.45
C GLN A 15 -17.33 -1.08 -33.10
N VAL A 16 -17.16 -2.10 -33.93
CA VAL A 16 -15.87 -2.34 -34.62
C VAL A 16 -15.52 -1.18 -35.54
N VAL A 17 -16.49 -0.64 -36.27
CA VAL A 17 -16.29 0.55 -37.13
C VAL A 17 -15.92 1.78 -36.30
N LEU A 18 -16.58 2.02 -35.17
CA LEU A 18 -16.25 3.12 -34.26
C LEU A 18 -14.81 2.98 -33.72
N LEU A 19 -14.42 1.80 -33.28
CA LEU A 19 -13.06 1.55 -32.77
C LEU A 19 -12.01 1.66 -33.85
N ALA A 20 -12.30 1.22 -35.09
CA ALA A 20 -11.41 1.42 -36.23
C ALA A 20 -11.23 2.91 -36.56
N ALA A 21 -12.32 3.69 -36.54
CA ALA A 21 -12.26 5.14 -36.73
C ALA A 21 -11.44 5.82 -35.62
N LEU A 22 -11.62 5.43 -34.36
CA LEU A 22 -10.80 5.91 -33.24
C LEU A 22 -9.33 5.49 -33.39
N GLY A 23 -9.06 4.25 -33.79
CA GLY A 23 -7.71 3.76 -34.07
C GLY A 23 -6.99 4.59 -35.14
N VAL A 24 -7.70 5.03 -36.18
CA VAL A 24 -7.11 5.87 -37.24
C VAL A 24 -6.98 7.34 -36.81
N THR A 25 -7.88 7.86 -35.98
CA THR A 25 -7.95 9.30 -35.67
C THR A 25 -7.19 9.71 -34.42
N VAL A 26 -7.11 8.83 -33.42
CA VAL A 26 -6.49 9.11 -32.12
C VAL A 26 -5.44 8.07 -31.71
N ASP A 27 -5.04 7.18 -32.63
CA ASP A 27 -4.02 6.14 -32.42
C ASP A 27 -4.30 5.22 -31.22
N LEU A 28 -5.52 4.68 -31.17
CA LEU A 28 -6.00 3.85 -30.06
C LEU A 28 -5.05 2.67 -29.74
N SER A 29 -4.55 2.59 -28.50
CA SER A 29 -3.66 1.51 -28.07
C SER A 29 -4.36 0.16 -27.98
N GLY A 30 -3.57 -0.91 -27.83
CA GLY A 30 -4.09 -2.27 -27.63
C GLY A 30 -5.07 -2.39 -26.45
N SER A 31 -4.91 -1.58 -25.41
CA SER A 31 -5.82 -1.56 -24.25
C SER A 31 -7.20 -1.00 -24.61
N GLY A 32 -7.24 0.11 -25.36
CA GLY A 32 -8.48 0.70 -25.86
C GLY A 32 -9.23 -0.23 -26.81
N TRP A 33 -8.51 -0.92 -27.70
CA TRP A 33 -9.08 -1.95 -28.58
C TRP A 33 -9.72 -3.10 -27.80
N VAL A 34 -8.99 -3.67 -26.84
CA VAL A 34 -9.47 -4.79 -26.03
C VAL A 34 -10.72 -4.40 -25.24
N VAL A 35 -10.70 -3.26 -24.56
CA VAL A 35 -11.83 -2.79 -23.75
C VAL A 35 -13.02 -2.45 -24.62
N GLY A 36 -12.83 -1.73 -25.72
CA GLY A 36 -13.89 -1.38 -26.65
C GLY A 36 -14.56 -2.60 -27.29
N LEU A 37 -13.78 -3.57 -27.77
CA LEU A 37 -14.30 -4.81 -28.35
C LEU A 37 -15.02 -5.65 -27.30
N THR A 38 -14.48 -5.74 -26.09
CA THR A 38 -15.11 -6.44 -24.98
C THR A 38 -16.46 -5.81 -24.63
N CYS A 39 -16.53 -4.48 -24.54
CA CYS A 39 -17.78 -3.76 -24.32
C CYS A 39 -18.80 -4.05 -25.43
N GLY A 40 -18.38 -4.00 -26.70
CA GLY A 40 -19.22 -4.35 -27.84
C GLY A 40 -19.78 -5.77 -27.78
N VAL A 41 -18.94 -6.77 -27.48
CA VAL A 41 -19.36 -8.17 -27.37
C VAL A 41 -20.33 -8.37 -26.21
N VAL A 42 -20.00 -7.82 -25.02
CA VAL A 42 -20.83 -7.93 -23.81
C VAL A 42 -22.19 -7.26 -24.02
N MET A 43 -22.20 -6.07 -24.60
CA MET A 43 -23.41 -5.30 -24.90
C MET A 43 -24.31 -6.01 -25.91
N ASN A 44 -23.75 -6.52 -27.00
CA ASN A 44 -24.54 -7.25 -28.01
C ASN A 44 -25.06 -8.58 -27.46
N ALA A 45 -24.28 -9.28 -26.63
CA ALA A 45 -24.75 -10.47 -25.93
C ALA A 45 -25.89 -10.14 -24.93
N ALA A 46 -25.80 -9.00 -24.24
CA ALA A 46 -26.83 -8.53 -23.32
C ALA A 46 -28.13 -8.16 -24.05
N VAL A 47 -28.05 -7.43 -25.16
CA VAL A 47 -29.18 -7.05 -26.02
C VAL A 47 -29.83 -8.28 -26.66
N ALA A 48 -29.04 -9.18 -27.26
CA ALA A 48 -29.54 -10.43 -27.84
C ALA A 48 -30.24 -11.31 -26.79
N GLY A 49 -29.64 -11.42 -25.59
CA GLY A 49 -30.21 -12.13 -24.46
C GLY A 49 -31.45 -11.44 -23.89
N GLY A 50 -31.52 -10.11 -23.96
CA GLY A 50 -32.68 -9.31 -23.56
C GLY A 50 -33.87 -9.51 -24.49
N LEU A 51 -33.67 -9.38 -25.80
CA LEU A 51 -34.65 -9.65 -26.85
C LEU A 51 -35.19 -11.08 -26.78
N ALA A 52 -34.31 -12.06 -26.55
CA ALA A 52 -34.72 -13.47 -26.37
C ALA A 52 -35.61 -13.69 -25.15
N ARG A 53 -35.49 -12.85 -24.10
CA ARG A 53 -36.29 -12.95 -22.87
C ARG A 53 -37.56 -12.10 -22.88
N SER A 54 -37.62 -11.08 -23.73
CA SER A 54 -38.82 -10.26 -23.95
C SER A 54 -39.75 -10.85 -25.00
N GLY A 55 -39.27 -11.76 -25.85
CA GLY A 55 -40.05 -12.34 -26.95
C GLY A 55 -40.19 -11.39 -28.14
N ALA A 56 -39.39 -10.32 -28.18
CA ALA A 56 -39.36 -9.39 -29.30
C ALA A 56 -38.45 -9.92 -30.42
N ASP A 57 -38.94 -9.82 -31.65
CA ASP A 57 -38.23 -10.29 -32.85
C ASP A 57 -37.31 -9.22 -33.46
N ALA A 58 -37.50 -7.94 -33.11
CA ALA A 58 -36.69 -6.81 -33.55
C ALA A 58 -36.58 -5.72 -32.47
N LEU A 59 -35.58 -4.85 -32.61
CA LEU A 59 -35.44 -3.63 -31.80
C LEU A 59 -36.45 -2.58 -32.28
N GLY A 60 -37.17 -1.95 -31.36
CA GLY A 60 -38.01 -0.81 -31.69
C GLY A 60 -37.16 0.43 -32.05
N PRO A 61 -37.75 1.47 -32.65
CA PRO A 61 -37.02 2.70 -33.00
C PRO A 61 -36.29 3.34 -31.81
N ALA A 62 -36.88 3.33 -30.61
CA ALA A 62 -36.23 3.81 -29.40
C ALA A 62 -35.06 2.92 -28.96
N ASP A 63 -35.22 1.59 -29.01
CA ASP A 63 -34.16 0.64 -28.65
C ASP A 63 -32.95 0.74 -29.61
N VAL A 64 -33.17 1.15 -30.87
CA VAL A 64 -32.10 1.44 -31.83
C VAL A 64 -31.32 2.69 -31.42
N VAL A 65 -31.99 3.75 -30.97
CA VAL A 65 -31.32 4.95 -30.44
C VAL A 65 -30.50 4.60 -29.19
N THR A 66 -31.08 3.82 -28.26
CA THR A 66 -30.37 3.34 -27.08
C THR A 66 -29.18 2.45 -27.46
N LEU A 67 -29.29 1.59 -28.49
CA LEU A 67 -28.16 0.79 -28.98
C LEU A 67 -27.04 1.66 -29.54
N THR A 68 -27.36 2.72 -30.28
CA THR A 68 -26.37 3.70 -30.76
C THR A 68 -25.67 4.38 -29.58
N ARG A 69 -26.43 4.83 -28.57
CA ARG A 69 -25.88 5.42 -27.34
C ARG A 69 -24.93 4.46 -26.62
N ALA A 70 -25.31 3.18 -26.58
CA ALA A 70 -24.52 2.12 -26.00
C ALA A 70 -23.19 1.90 -26.75
N THR A 71 -23.22 1.91 -28.09
CA THR A 71 -22.00 1.88 -28.94
C THR A 71 -21.07 3.06 -28.65
N LEU A 72 -21.62 4.28 -28.50
CA LEU A 72 -20.86 5.47 -28.13
C LEU A 72 -20.22 5.32 -26.74
N ALA A 73 -20.97 4.81 -25.75
CA ALA A 73 -20.44 4.53 -24.42
C ALA A 73 -19.32 3.47 -24.45
N GLY A 74 -19.39 2.49 -25.35
CA GLY A 74 -18.29 1.54 -25.61
C GLY A 74 -17.04 2.22 -26.17
N GLY A 75 -17.20 3.24 -27.01
CA GLY A 75 -16.11 4.10 -27.47
C GLY A 75 -15.52 4.96 -26.35
N VAL A 76 -16.36 5.56 -25.49
CA VAL A 76 -15.91 6.28 -24.28
C VAL A 76 -15.12 5.35 -23.35
N ALA A 77 -15.54 4.09 -23.21
CA ALA A 77 -14.82 3.08 -22.42
C ALA A 77 -13.45 2.73 -23.01
N ALA A 78 -13.36 2.59 -24.34
CA ALA A 78 -12.10 2.39 -25.04
C ALA A 78 -11.12 3.54 -24.78
N LEU A 79 -11.58 4.79 -24.95
CA LEU A 79 -10.76 5.99 -24.72
C LEU A 79 -10.39 6.17 -23.25
N THR A 80 -11.27 5.77 -22.33
CA THR A 80 -10.98 5.79 -20.88
C THR A 80 -9.88 4.80 -20.52
N ALA A 81 -9.93 3.58 -21.07
CA ALA A 81 -8.88 2.58 -20.85
C ALA A 81 -7.55 3.01 -21.47
N ASP A 82 -7.61 3.56 -22.68
CA ASP A 82 -6.46 4.08 -23.41
C ASP A 82 -5.72 5.19 -22.65
N ALA A 83 -6.48 6.04 -21.96
CA ALA A 83 -5.94 7.13 -21.16
C ALA A 83 -5.09 6.67 -19.96
N PHE A 84 -5.15 5.40 -19.54
CA PHE A 84 -4.24 4.86 -18.52
C PHE A 84 -2.87 4.45 -19.10
N VAL A 85 -2.75 4.37 -20.42
CA VAL A 85 -1.53 3.92 -21.11
C VAL A 85 -0.90 5.08 -21.88
N GLN A 86 -1.70 6.03 -22.37
CA GLN A 86 -1.26 7.16 -23.19
C GLN A 86 -1.98 8.46 -22.79
N PRO A 87 -1.49 9.64 -23.23
CA PRO A 87 -2.18 10.91 -22.99
C PRO A 87 -3.65 10.86 -23.47
N PRO A 88 -4.61 11.37 -22.67
CA PRO A 88 -6.03 11.21 -22.99
C PRO A 88 -6.44 11.97 -24.25
N ALA A 89 -7.14 11.29 -25.16
CA ALA A 89 -7.84 11.93 -26.28
C ALA A 89 -9.16 12.60 -25.82
N THR A 90 -9.05 13.58 -24.91
CA THR A 90 -10.18 14.19 -24.19
C THR A 90 -11.25 14.74 -25.14
N THR A 91 -10.87 15.38 -26.24
CA THR A 91 -11.82 15.91 -27.23
C THR A 91 -12.70 14.81 -27.85
N ALA A 92 -12.13 13.67 -28.20
CA ALA A 92 -12.88 12.54 -28.76
C ALA A 92 -13.78 11.91 -27.69
N LEU A 93 -13.27 11.75 -26.46
CA LEU A 93 -14.04 11.21 -25.33
C LEU A 93 -15.25 12.08 -25.01
N LEU A 94 -15.05 13.39 -24.89
CA LEU A 94 -16.13 14.35 -24.64
C LEU A 94 -17.12 14.40 -25.79
N GLY A 95 -16.64 14.38 -27.04
CA GLY A 95 -17.50 14.34 -28.22
C GLY A 95 -18.46 13.15 -28.19
N LEU A 96 -17.95 11.95 -27.90
CA LEU A 96 -18.77 10.74 -27.79
C LEU A 96 -19.71 10.79 -26.57
N ALA A 97 -19.24 11.26 -25.42
CA ALA A 97 -20.03 11.35 -24.20
C ALA A 97 -21.19 12.36 -24.31
N VAL A 98 -20.94 13.54 -24.87
CA VAL A 98 -21.96 14.57 -25.09
C VAL A 98 -23.02 14.07 -26.09
N VAL A 99 -22.60 13.48 -27.22
CA VAL A 99 -23.56 12.91 -28.18
C VAL A 99 -24.37 11.79 -27.56
N ALA A 100 -23.76 10.94 -26.72
CA ALA A 100 -24.47 9.90 -25.99
C ALA A 100 -25.52 10.49 -25.03
N LEU A 101 -25.16 11.50 -24.23
CA LEU A 101 -26.09 12.20 -23.32
C LEU A 101 -27.21 12.93 -24.06
N MET A 102 -26.95 13.50 -25.24
CA MET A 102 -28.00 14.14 -26.05
C MET A 102 -29.00 13.11 -26.59
N LEU A 103 -28.52 11.95 -27.04
CA LEU A 103 -29.36 10.85 -27.55
C LEU A 103 -30.30 10.28 -26.47
N ASP A 104 -29.96 10.40 -25.19
CA ASP A 104 -30.82 10.03 -24.06
C ASP A 104 -32.12 10.84 -23.97
N THR A 105 -32.10 12.09 -24.42
CA THR A 105 -33.34 12.87 -24.50
C THR A 105 -34.20 12.43 -25.69
N LEU A 106 -33.56 11.97 -26.77
CA LEU A 106 -34.20 11.60 -28.02
C LEU A 106 -34.87 10.23 -27.95
N ASP A 107 -34.29 9.23 -27.29
CA ASP A 107 -34.92 7.91 -27.20
C ASP A 107 -36.24 7.95 -26.41
N GLY A 108 -36.32 8.75 -25.35
CA GLY A 108 -37.53 8.99 -24.58
C GLY A 108 -38.61 9.74 -25.37
N LEU A 109 -38.21 10.67 -26.25
CA LEU A 109 -39.12 11.36 -27.17
C LEU A 109 -39.63 10.41 -28.25
N VAL A 110 -38.74 9.63 -28.86
CA VAL A 110 -39.08 8.63 -29.88
C VAL A 110 -40.00 7.57 -29.31
N ALA A 111 -39.74 7.06 -28.09
CA ALA A 111 -40.58 6.07 -27.43
C ALA A 111 -42.02 6.58 -27.18
N ARG A 112 -42.15 7.87 -26.79
CA ARG A 112 -43.46 8.52 -26.58
C ARG A 112 -44.19 8.78 -27.89
N HIS A 113 -43.48 9.26 -28.91
CA HIS A 113 -44.07 9.65 -30.19
C HIS A 113 -44.46 8.43 -31.04
N THR A 114 -43.64 7.38 -31.03
CA THR A 114 -43.91 6.14 -31.78
C THR A 114 -44.73 5.11 -31.00
N ARG A 115 -45.07 5.39 -29.72
CA ARG A 115 -45.77 4.49 -28.79
C ARG A 115 -45.10 3.11 -28.65
N THR A 116 -43.77 3.08 -28.70
CA THR A 116 -42.96 1.84 -28.66
C THR A 116 -42.33 1.56 -27.29
N ALA A 117 -42.80 2.22 -26.22
CA ALA A 117 -42.29 2.03 -24.88
C ALA A 117 -42.43 0.56 -24.41
N SER A 118 -41.31 -0.06 -24.03
CA SER A 118 -41.27 -1.45 -23.56
C SER A 118 -40.50 -1.59 -22.25
N VAL A 119 -40.82 -2.62 -21.46
CA VAL A 119 -40.09 -2.93 -20.21
C VAL A 119 -38.63 -3.33 -20.48
N PHE A 120 -38.36 -3.90 -21.66
CA PHE A 120 -37.01 -4.20 -22.10
C PHE A 120 -36.25 -2.91 -22.41
N GLY A 121 -36.80 -2.04 -23.24
CA GLY A 121 -36.21 -0.76 -23.62
C GLY A 121 -35.90 0.11 -22.41
N ALA A 122 -36.84 0.27 -21.47
CA ALA A 122 -36.62 1.05 -20.26
C ALA A 122 -35.52 0.48 -19.32
N ARG A 123 -35.26 -0.83 -19.37
CA ARG A 123 -34.14 -1.43 -18.63
C ARG A 123 -32.84 -1.31 -19.39
N PHE A 124 -32.87 -1.47 -20.70
CA PHE A 124 -31.70 -1.32 -21.55
C PHE A 124 -31.16 0.11 -21.45
N ASP A 125 -32.04 1.08 -21.60
CA ASP A 125 -31.81 2.52 -21.38
C ASP A 125 -31.08 2.80 -20.05
N GLY A 126 -31.69 2.41 -18.92
CA GLY A 126 -31.07 2.64 -17.61
C GLY A 126 -29.76 1.88 -17.33
N GLU A 127 -29.49 0.75 -18.00
CA GLU A 127 -28.18 0.07 -17.89
C GLU A 127 -27.11 0.75 -18.74
N VAL A 128 -27.48 1.32 -19.90
CA VAL A 128 -26.56 2.11 -20.73
C VAL A 128 -26.16 3.40 -20.02
N ASP A 129 -27.07 4.07 -19.33
CA ASP A 129 -26.76 5.26 -18.53
C ASP A 129 -25.81 4.94 -17.38
N ALA A 130 -26.12 3.87 -16.63
CA ALA A 130 -25.27 3.43 -15.53
C ALA A 130 -23.87 3.02 -16.00
N PHE A 131 -23.76 2.46 -17.20
CA PHE A 131 -22.47 2.14 -17.81
C PHE A 131 -21.70 3.39 -18.20
N LEU A 132 -22.35 4.36 -18.86
CA LEU A 132 -21.70 5.63 -19.23
C LEU A 132 -21.24 6.40 -17.99
N ILE A 133 -22.08 6.49 -16.95
CA ILE A 133 -21.73 7.12 -15.66
C ILE A 133 -20.53 6.42 -15.01
N LEU A 134 -20.51 5.07 -15.01
CA LEU A 134 -19.37 4.31 -14.49
C LEU A 134 -18.08 4.64 -15.23
N VAL A 135 -18.10 4.58 -16.55
CA VAL A 135 -16.92 4.82 -17.38
C VAL A 135 -16.41 6.25 -17.17
N LEU A 136 -17.29 7.25 -17.17
CA LEU A 136 -16.90 8.64 -16.90
C LEU A 136 -16.36 8.81 -15.47
N SER A 137 -16.91 8.10 -14.48
CA SER A 137 -16.36 8.08 -13.12
C SER A 137 -14.96 7.48 -13.07
N VAL A 138 -14.67 6.44 -13.85
CA VAL A 138 -13.31 5.88 -13.96
C VAL A 138 -12.36 6.88 -14.59
N PHE A 139 -12.78 7.58 -15.63
CA PHE A 139 -11.96 8.60 -16.29
C PHE A 139 -11.62 9.75 -15.32
N VAL A 140 -12.64 10.34 -14.67
CA VAL A 140 -12.50 11.49 -13.75
C VAL A 140 -11.75 11.12 -12.47
N ALA A 141 -11.83 9.88 -12.00
CA ALA A 141 -11.12 9.43 -10.80
C ALA A 141 -9.59 9.53 -10.90
N ARG A 142 -9.04 9.59 -12.13
CA ARG A 142 -7.61 9.78 -12.38
C ARG A 142 -7.13 11.18 -11.96
N GLU A 143 -8.01 12.18 -12.04
CA GLU A 143 -7.68 13.58 -11.83
C GLU A 143 -8.20 14.11 -10.49
N VAL A 144 -9.39 13.68 -10.07
CA VAL A 144 -10.08 14.20 -8.87
C VAL A 144 -10.03 13.24 -7.67
N GLY A 145 -9.67 11.98 -7.91
CA GLY A 145 -9.50 10.96 -6.88
C GLY A 145 -10.55 9.85 -6.88
N TRP A 146 -10.18 8.73 -6.25
CA TRP A 146 -10.88 7.44 -6.29
C TRP A 146 -12.30 7.45 -5.70
N TRP A 147 -12.65 8.42 -4.84
CA TRP A 147 -13.98 8.53 -4.24
C TRP A 147 -15.08 8.76 -5.31
N VAL A 148 -14.74 9.35 -6.46
CA VAL A 148 -15.64 9.55 -7.60
C VAL A 148 -16.18 8.21 -8.14
N LEU A 149 -15.43 7.12 -7.98
CA LEU A 149 -15.88 5.77 -8.37
C LEU A 149 -17.17 5.34 -7.63
N ALA A 150 -17.46 5.92 -6.45
CA ALA A 150 -18.71 5.66 -5.74
C ALA A 150 -19.95 6.07 -6.57
N ILE A 151 -19.83 7.14 -7.37
CA ILE A 151 -20.89 7.60 -8.28
C ILE A 151 -21.19 6.52 -9.33
N GLY A 152 -20.15 6.04 -10.01
CA GLY A 152 -20.25 4.98 -11.01
C GLY A 152 -20.68 3.62 -10.45
N ALA A 153 -20.22 3.28 -9.24
CA ALA A 153 -20.45 1.97 -8.64
C ALA A 153 -21.85 1.82 -8.00
N ALA A 154 -22.52 2.91 -7.63
CA ALA A 154 -23.76 2.89 -6.83
C ALA A 154 -24.85 1.97 -7.40
N ARG A 155 -25.10 2.04 -8.71
CA ARG A 155 -26.13 1.22 -9.38
C ARG A 155 -25.82 -0.28 -9.34
N TYR A 156 -24.54 -0.64 -9.46
CA TYR A 156 -24.07 -2.01 -9.43
C TYR A 156 -24.03 -2.54 -7.99
N ALA A 157 -23.61 -1.71 -7.03
CA ALA A 157 -23.68 -2.02 -5.62
C ALA A 157 -25.12 -2.31 -5.18
N PHE A 158 -26.08 -1.49 -5.62
CA PHE A 158 -27.51 -1.74 -5.38
C PHE A 158 -27.99 -3.06 -5.99
N ALA A 159 -27.55 -3.39 -7.21
CA ALA A 159 -27.88 -4.66 -7.86
C ALA A 159 -27.31 -5.88 -7.11
N VAL A 160 -26.06 -5.78 -6.65
CA VAL A 160 -25.36 -6.81 -5.86
C VAL A 160 -25.98 -6.96 -4.48
N ALA A 161 -26.36 -5.87 -3.81
CA ALA A 161 -27.08 -5.89 -2.53
C ALA A 161 -28.42 -6.63 -2.67
N GLY A 162 -29.13 -6.41 -3.78
CA GLY A 162 -30.31 -7.18 -4.17
C GLY A 162 -30.04 -8.67 -4.34
N TRP A 163 -28.79 -9.11 -4.55
CA TRP A 163 -28.46 -10.53 -4.59
C TRP A 163 -28.36 -11.19 -3.23
N ALA A 164 -27.85 -10.47 -2.25
CA ALA A 164 -27.75 -10.92 -0.86
C ALA A 164 -29.08 -10.81 -0.11
N THR A 165 -29.93 -9.83 -0.46
CA THR A 165 -31.17 -9.53 0.24
C THR A 165 -32.38 -9.56 -0.71
N PRO A 166 -33.18 -10.65 -0.71
CA PRO A 166 -34.28 -10.81 -1.67
C PRO A 166 -35.33 -9.70 -1.67
N TRP A 167 -35.58 -9.06 -0.52
CA TRP A 167 -36.52 -7.93 -0.38
C TRP A 167 -36.07 -6.67 -1.12
N MET A 168 -34.79 -6.52 -1.43
CA MET A 168 -34.28 -5.40 -2.24
C MET A 168 -34.55 -5.57 -3.76
N ARG A 169 -35.11 -6.71 -4.19
CA ARG A 169 -35.41 -6.99 -5.61
C ARG A 169 -36.83 -6.62 -6.04
N GLU A 170 -37.66 -6.10 -5.13
CA GLU A 170 -39.02 -5.69 -5.46
C GLU A 170 -39.02 -4.53 -6.47
N GLN A 171 -40.10 -4.42 -7.25
CA GLN A 171 -40.25 -3.32 -8.18
C GLN A 171 -40.56 -2.04 -7.42
N LEU A 172 -39.62 -1.09 -7.49
CA LEU A 172 -39.80 0.25 -6.95
C LEU A 172 -40.87 1.03 -7.74
N PRO A 173 -41.68 1.86 -7.08
CA PRO A 173 -42.63 2.74 -7.77
C PRO A 173 -41.89 3.72 -8.68
N PRO A 174 -42.50 4.14 -9.81
CA PRO A 174 -41.90 5.11 -10.72
C PRO A 174 -41.74 6.47 -10.02
N ARG A 175 -40.54 7.03 -10.07
CA ARG A 175 -40.22 8.31 -9.44
C ARG A 175 -39.38 9.17 -10.39
N TYR A 176 -39.93 10.32 -10.78
CA TYR A 176 -39.28 11.24 -11.70
C TYR A 176 -37.88 11.69 -11.22
N TRP A 177 -37.73 11.87 -9.90
CA TRP A 177 -36.47 12.25 -9.26
C TRP A 177 -35.27 11.36 -9.62
N ARG A 178 -35.46 10.04 -9.81
CA ARG A 178 -34.36 9.14 -10.19
C ARG A 178 -33.74 9.52 -11.54
N LYS A 179 -34.59 9.95 -12.49
CA LYS A 179 -34.14 10.38 -13.82
C LYS A 179 -33.36 11.67 -13.74
N VAL A 180 -33.84 12.63 -12.92
CA VAL A 180 -33.14 13.90 -12.68
C VAL A 180 -31.75 13.64 -12.11
N VAL A 181 -31.66 12.82 -11.04
CA VAL A 181 -30.38 12.53 -10.38
C VAL A 181 -29.40 11.81 -11.32
N ALA A 182 -29.86 10.84 -12.12
CA ALA A 182 -29.03 10.12 -13.09
C ALA A 182 -28.51 11.04 -14.20
N ALA A 183 -29.37 11.90 -14.77
CA ALA A 183 -28.96 12.90 -15.76
C ALA A 183 -27.95 13.90 -15.18
N THR A 184 -28.14 14.34 -13.92
CA THR A 184 -27.16 15.18 -13.21
C THR A 184 -25.80 14.49 -13.09
N GLN A 185 -25.75 13.17 -12.80
CA GLN A 185 -24.46 12.46 -12.74
C GLN A 185 -23.74 12.49 -14.09
N GLY A 186 -24.44 12.16 -15.18
CA GLY A 186 -23.87 12.18 -16.53
C GLY A 186 -23.30 13.55 -16.89
N ILE A 187 -24.07 14.62 -16.66
CA ILE A 187 -23.65 16.00 -16.95
C ILE A 187 -22.45 16.43 -16.10
N VAL A 188 -22.51 16.23 -14.77
CA VAL A 188 -21.44 16.66 -13.87
C VAL A 188 -20.14 15.91 -14.16
N LEU A 189 -20.20 14.61 -14.43
CA LEU A 189 -19.02 13.81 -14.79
C LEU A 189 -18.45 14.22 -16.15
N THR A 190 -19.28 14.55 -17.14
CA THR A 190 -18.79 15.07 -18.43
C THR A 190 -18.16 16.45 -18.29
N VAL A 191 -18.71 17.33 -17.44
CA VAL A 191 -18.10 18.64 -17.14
C VAL A 191 -16.78 18.48 -16.40
N ALA A 192 -16.72 17.56 -15.43
CA ALA A 192 -15.49 17.24 -14.71
C ALA A 192 -14.41 16.67 -15.66
N ALA A 193 -14.79 15.74 -16.55
CA ALA A 193 -13.89 15.17 -17.56
C ALA A 193 -13.40 16.20 -18.59
N ALA A 194 -14.05 17.36 -18.70
CA ALA A 194 -13.66 18.42 -19.60
C ALA A 194 -12.63 19.39 -19.02
N ASP A 195 -12.37 19.30 -17.70
CA ASP A 195 -11.43 20.15 -16.97
C ASP A 195 -11.63 21.67 -17.23
N VAL A 196 -12.90 22.09 -17.34
CA VAL A 196 -13.28 23.48 -17.66
C VAL A 196 -13.51 24.36 -16.42
N LEU A 197 -13.49 23.77 -15.22
CA LEU A 197 -13.75 24.45 -13.96
C LEU A 197 -12.52 24.36 -13.04
N PRO A 198 -12.29 25.36 -12.16
CA PRO A 198 -11.33 25.25 -11.08
C PRO A 198 -11.55 23.98 -10.25
N GLN A 199 -10.47 23.31 -9.85
CA GLN A 199 -10.51 22.02 -9.14
C GLN A 199 -11.48 22.01 -7.94
N SER A 200 -11.50 23.07 -7.14
CA SER A 200 -12.40 23.20 -5.98
C SER A 200 -13.90 23.22 -6.35
N LEU A 201 -14.25 23.77 -7.52
CA LEU A 201 -15.62 23.76 -8.03
C LEU A 201 -15.96 22.40 -8.63
N THR A 202 -15.01 21.72 -9.29
CA THR A 202 -15.19 20.36 -9.81
C THR A 202 -15.44 19.36 -8.68
N GLU A 203 -14.62 19.41 -7.62
CA GLU A 203 -14.78 18.58 -6.41
C GLU A 203 -16.13 18.86 -5.72
N ALA A 204 -16.50 20.13 -5.54
CA ALA A 204 -17.78 20.50 -4.96
C ALA A 204 -18.96 19.98 -5.79
N ALA A 205 -18.91 20.11 -7.11
CA ALA A 205 -19.96 19.63 -8.02
C ALA A 205 -20.10 18.10 -7.95
N LEU A 206 -18.99 17.36 -7.94
CA LEU A 206 -18.98 15.90 -7.82
C LEU A 206 -19.46 15.44 -6.43
N ALA A 207 -19.12 16.16 -5.36
CA ALA A 207 -19.60 15.86 -4.01
C ALA A 207 -21.11 16.06 -3.88
N VAL A 208 -21.65 17.14 -4.47
CA VAL A 208 -23.09 17.38 -4.56
C VAL A 208 -23.76 16.27 -5.39
N ALA A 209 -23.16 15.89 -6.52
CA ALA A 209 -23.68 14.81 -7.37
C ALA A 209 -23.76 13.47 -6.60
N LEU A 210 -22.71 13.13 -5.85
CA LEU A 210 -22.68 11.93 -4.99
C LEU A 210 -23.70 12.01 -3.85
N ALA A 211 -23.89 13.17 -3.23
CA ALA A 211 -24.89 13.38 -2.18
C ALA A 211 -26.32 13.17 -2.71
N LEU A 212 -26.64 13.73 -3.89
CA LEU A 212 -27.93 13.54 -4.57
C LEU A 212 -28.17 12.06 -4.92
N LEU A 213 -27.12 11.36 -5.36
CA LEU A 213 -27.17 9.94 -5.69
C LEU A 213 -27.42 9.10 -4.43
N THR A 214 -26.69 9.38 -3.35
CA THR A 214 -26.81 8.70 -2.06
C THR A 214 -28.20 8.90 -1.46
N GLU A 215 -28.73 10.12 -1.54
CA GLU A 215 -30.11 10.44 -1.13
C GLU A 215 -31.11 9.60 -1.94
N SER A 216 -30.99 9.61 -3.27
CA SER A 216 -31.89 8.90 -4.17
C SER A 216 -31.93 7.39 -3.89
N PHE A 217 -30.75 6.73 -3.83
CA PHE A 217 -30.65 5.31 -3.49
C PHE A 217 -31.05 5.02 -2.04
N GLY A 218 -30.73 5.92 -1.09
CA GLY A 218 -31.11 5.79 0.32
C GLY A 218 -32.63 5.77 0.51
N ARG A 219 -33.37 6.65 -0.18
CA ARG A 219 -34.84 6.62 -0.18
C ARG A 219 -35.40 5.34 -0.80
N ASP A 220 -34.76 4.81 -1.85
CA ASP A 220 -35.17 3.55 -2.47
C ASP A 220 -34.98 2.35 -1.54
N VAL A 221 -33.82 2.25 -0.88
CA VAL A 221 -33.54 1.22 0.14
C VAL A 221 -34.53 1.32 1.31
N TRP A 222 -34.81 2.54 1.78
CA TRP A 222 -35.73 2.77 2.89
C TRP A 222 -37.17 2.39 2.54
N TRP A 223 -37.62 2.71 1.33
CA TRP A 223 -38.94 2.29 0.85
C TRP A 223 -39.06 0.77 0.81
N LEU A 224 -38.07 0.07 0.22
CA LEU A 224 -38.03 -1.39 0.16
C LEU A 224 -38.00 -2.02 1.56
N TRP A 225 -37.23 -1.42 2.48
CA TRP A 225 -37.14 -1.87 3.87
C TRP A 225 -38.45 -1.72 4.64
N ARG A 226 -39.24 -0.67 4.37
CA ARG A 226 -40.56 -0.47 4.98
C ARG A 226 -41.60 -1.47 4.45
N HIS A 227 -41.48 -1.90 3.20
CA HIS A 227 -42.46 -2.78 2.56
C HIS A 227 -42.12 -4.29 2.65
N ARG A 228 -40.93 -4.65 3.16
CA ARG A 228 -40.46 -6.04 3.34
C ARG A 228 -41.37 -6.98 4.14
N ARG A 229 -42.32 -6.46 4.93
CA ARG A 229 -43.21 -7.26 5.81
C ARG A 229 -44.53 -7.68 5.14
N ALA A 230 -44.91 -7.07 4.02
CA ALA A 230 -46.15 -7.43 3.32
C ALA A 230 -46.07 -8.80 2.63
N GLU A 231 -44.86 -9.27 2.28
CA GLU A 231 -44.65 -10.56 1.60
C GLU A 231 -44.75 -11.79 2.54
N LEU A 232 -44.53 -11.64 3.85
CA LEU A 232 -44.63 -12.77 4.79
C LEU A 232 -46.09 -13.15 5.12
N ALA A 233 -47.06 -12.30 4.80
CA ALA A 233 -48.48 -12.53 5.06
C ALA A 233 -49.32 -12.87 3.81
N GLY A 234 -48.77 -12.76 2.59
CA GLY A 234 -49.51 -12.84 1.32
C GLY A 234 -49.16 -14.05 0.45
N GLY A 235 -49.14 -15.26 1.01
CA GLY A 235 -48.96 -16.49 0.24
C GLY A 235 -50.23 -16.91 -0.49
N GLY A 236 -50.40 -16.52 -1.77
CA GLY A 236 -51.54 -16.97 -2.57
C GLY A 236 -51.48 -16.63 -4.06
N VAL A 237 -51.06 -17.60 -4.87
CA VAL A 237 -51.37 -17.81 -6.31
C VAL A 237 -50.93 -16.75 -7.33
N ARG A 238 -49.99 -17.13 -8.22
CA ARG A 238 -50.15 -17.10 -9.70
C ARG A 238 -49.05 -17.90 -10.42
N LEU A 239 -49.51 -18.70 -11.38
CA LEU A 239 -48.83 -19.77 -12.12
C LEU A 239 -47.91 -19.26 -13.26
N GLY A 240 -46.91 -20.08 -13.61
CA GLY A 240 -46.36 -20.22 -14.97
C GLY A 240 -45.23 -19.27 -15.40
N GLY A 241 -44.01 -19.79 -15.62
CA GLY A 241 -43.01 -19.15 -16.50
C GLY A 241 -41.62 -18.77 -15.94
N ARG A 242 -41.13 -19.37 -14.85
CA ARG A 242 -39.87 -18.93 -14.17
C ARG A 242 -38.55 -19.64 -14.57
N GLY A 243 -38.51 -20.46 -15.61
CA GLY A 243 -37.35 -21.31 -15.94
C GLY A 243 -36.13 -20.62 -16.57
N ARG A 244 -36.31 -19.61 -17.44
CA ARG A 244 -35.22 -19.06 -18.29
C ARG A 244 -34.62 -17.72 -17.85
N ARG A 245 -35.32 -16.92 -17.02
CA ARG A 245 -34.85 -15.59 -16.57
C ARG A 245 -33.75 -15.63 -15.49
N ARG A 246 -33.47 -16.79 -14.87
CA ARG A 246 -32.40 -16.96 -13.86
C ARG A 246 -31.05 -17.41 -14.43
N ALA A 247 -30.98 -17.86 -15.70
CA ALA A 247 -29.83 -18.62 -16.19
C ALA A 247 -28.57 -17.78 -16.51
N VAL A 248 -28.72 -16.58 -17.09
CA VAL A 248 -27.57 -15.76 -17.52
C VAL A 248 -26.90 -14.98 -16.37
N PRO A 249 -27.64 -14.33 -15.45
CA PRO A 249 -27.03 -13.79 -14.23
C PRO A 249 -26.36 -14.90 -13.43
N ALA A 250 -26.93 -16.11 -13.43
CA ALA A 250 -26.32 -17.25 -12.76
C ALA A 250 -25.02 -17.72 -13.43
N ALA A 251 -24.92 -17.68 -14.76
CA ALA A 251 -23.70 -18.05 -15.49
C ALA A 251 -22.55 -17.06 -15.23
N VAL A 252 -22.80 -15.75 -15.37
CA VAL A 252 -21.79 -14.71 -15.09
C VAL A 252 -21.30 -14.79 -13.63
N THR A 253 -22.24 -14.91 -12.68
CA THR A 253 -21.86 -15.06 -11.26
C THR A 253 -21.19 -16.39 -10.95
N ASN A 254 -21.42 -17.46 -11.72
CA ASN A 254 -20.65 -18.69 -11.60
C ASN A 254 -19.22 -18.50 -12.10
N VAL A 255 -19.03 -17.83 -13.25
CA VAL A 255 -17.69 -17.53 -13.79
C VAL A 255 -16.92 -16.64 -12.82
N LEU A 256 -17.52 -15.55 -12.32
CA LEU A 256 -16.90 -14.68 -11.32
C LEU A 256 -16.54 -15.43 -10.03
N ALA A 257 -17.39 -16.36 -9.58
CA ALA A 257 -17.08 -17.20 -8.42
C ALA A 257 -15.92 -18.16 -8.68
N VAL A 258 -15.83 -18.75 -9.88
CA VAL A 258 -14.69 -19.59 -10.26
C VAL A 258 -13.41 -18.75 -10.33
N LEU A 259 -13.45 -17.58 -10.97
CA LEU A 259 -12.31 -16.67 -11.07
C LEU A 259 -11.85 -16.17 -9.70
N LEU A 260 -12.76 -15.82 -8.80
CA LEU A 260 -12.41 -15.37 -7.45
C LEU A 260 -11.75 -16.48 -6.62
N VAL A 261 -12.26 -17.71 -6.71
CA VAL A 261 -11.65 -18.86 -6.02
C VAL A 261 -10.29 -19.22 -6.63
N TRP A 262 -10.19 -19.14 -7.96
CA TRP A 262 -8.93 -19.35 -8.68
C TRP A 262 -7.87 -18.32 -8.29
N PHE A 263 -8.26 -17.04 -8.27
CA PHE A 263 -7.42 -15.94 -7.80
C PHE A 263 -6.98 -16.16 -6.36
N ALA A 264 -7.88 -16.51 -5.44
CA ALA A 264 -7.51 -16.73 -4.04
C ALA A 264 -6.46 -17.84 -3.84
N PHE A 265 -6.53 -18.92 -4.62
CA PHE A 265 -5.53 -19.99 -4.58
C PHE A 265 -4.18 -19.54 -5.16
N LEU A 266 -4.17 -18.92 -6.34
CA LEU A 266 -2.94 -18.66 -7.10
C LEU A 266 -2.31 -17.29 -6.87
N ALA A 267 -3.05 -16.32 -6.34
CA ALA A 267 -2.54 -14.97 -6.13
C ALA A 267 -1.23 -15.03 -5.34
N PRO A 268 -0.12 -14.53 -5.90
CA PRO A 268 1.12 -14.32 -5.18
C PRO A 268 0.91 -13.39 -3.98
N ASN A 269 1.83 -13.50 -3.02
CA ASN A 269 1.87 -12.66 -1.82
C ASN A 269 2.88 -11.50 -1.94
N GLU A 270 3.50 -11.31 -3.11
CA GLU A 270 4.41 -10.21 -3.43
C GLU A 270 3.86 -9.42 -4.63
N ALA A 271 3.98 -8.09 -4.59
CA ALA A 271 3.46 -7.21 -5.65
C ALA A 271 4.16 -7.45 -7.00
N SER A 272 5.49 -7.61 -6.99
CA SER A 272 6.31 -7.83 -8.18
C SER A 272 5.99 -9.14 -8.90
N ARG A 273 5.42 -10.13 -8.19
CA ARG A 273 5.03 -11.43 -8.75
C ARG A 273 3.60 -11.46 -9.30
N LEU A 274 2.78 -10.44 -9.07
CA LEU A 274 1.40 -10.34 -9.56
C LEU A 274 1.35 -10.15 -11.10
N THR A 275 1.67 -11.21 -11.82
CA THR A 275 1.76 -11.26 -13.27
C THR A 275 0.63 -12.12 -13.86
N PRO A 276 0.19 -11.88 -15.11
CA PRO A 276 -0.81 -12.74 -15.75
C PRO A 276 -0.39 -14.22 -15.82
N SER A 277 0.91 -14.51 -15.93
CA SER A 277 1.45 -15.88 -15.95
C SER A 277 1.23 -16.65 -14.64
N ALA A 278 1.18 -15.97 -13.49
CA ALA A 278 0.89 -16.60 -12.20
C ALA A 278 -0.48 -17.30 -12.19
N PHE A 279 -1.44 -16.82 -12.99
CA PHE A 279 -2.81 -17.33 -13.02
C PHE A 279 -3.06 -18.43 -14.07
N VAL A 280 -2.04 -18.82 -14.84
CA VAL A 280 -2.11 -19.92 -15.84
C VAL A 280 -1.86 -21.29 -15.19
N ARG A 281 -1.24 -21.28 -13.99
CA ARG A 281 -0.88 -22.47 -13.19
C ARG A 281 -2.13 -23.21 -12.70
N ILE A 282 -2.00 -24.49 -12.35
CA ILE A 282 -3.11 -25.28 -11.79
C ILE A 282 -2.86 -25.52 -10.30
N PRO A 283 -3.71 -25.03 -9.37
CA PRO A 283 -3.55 -25.25 -7.94
C PRO A 283 -4.12 -26.62 -7.52
N VAL A 284 -3.31 -27.45 -6.86
CA VAL A 284 -3.72 -28.77 -6.37
C VAL A 284 -4.85 -28.69 -5.34
N GLU A 285 -4.90 -27.62 -4.56
CA GLU A 285 -5.90 -27.35 -3.54
C GLU A 285 -7.28 -27.10 -4.17
N GLY A 286 -7.31 -26.42 -5.32
CA GLY A 286 -8.51 -26.24 -6.12
C GLY A 286 -9.04 -27.58 -6.66
N LEU A 287 -8.14 -28.48 -7.08
CA LEU A 287 -8.50 -29.84 -7.49
C LEU A 287 -9.03 -30.69 -6.32
N ALA A 288 -8.37 -30.62 -5.16
CA ALA A 288 -8.80 -31.31 -3.95
C ALA A 288 -10.19 -30.84 -3.50
N LEU A 289 -10.47 -29.52 -3.53
CA LEU A 289 -11.79 -28.97 -3.28
C LEU A 289 -12.83 -29.49 -4.28
N GLY A 290 -12.46 -29.61 -5.55
CA GLY A 290 -13.29 -30.23 -6.59
C GLY A 290 -13.63 -31.69 -6.29
N VAL A 291 -12.65 -32.50 -5.90
CA VAL A 291 -12.84 -33.91 -5.50
C VAL A 291 -13.75 -34.02 -4.28
N LEU A 292 -13.49 -33.24 -3.23
CA LEU A 292 -14.33 -33.21 -2.02
C LEU A 292 -15.79 -32.85 -2.35
N ALA A 293 -16.01 -31.89 -3.27
CA ALA A 293 -17.34 -31.52 -3.70
C ALA A 293 -18.09 -32.63 -4.47
N LEU A 294 -17.35 -33.52 -5.15
CA LEU A 294 -17.91 -34.66 -5.90
C LEU A 294 -18.22 -35.87 -5.03
N VAL A 295 -17.46 -36.07 -3.94
CA VAL A 295 -17.58 -37.22 -3.03
C VAL A 295 -18.57 -36.94 -1.91
N LEU A 296 -18.59 -35.72 -1.35
CA LEU A 296 -19.38 -35.42 -0.15
C LEU A 296 -20.90 -35.29 -0.41
N PRO A 297 -21.75 -35.83 0.50
CA PRO A 297 -23.18 -35.61 0.51
C PRO A 297 -23.56 -34.13 0.67
N SER A 298 -24.81 -33.78 0.37
CA SER A 298 -25.27 -32.37 0.28
C SER A 298 -25.08 -31.54 1.55
N ARG A 299 -25.27 -32.12 2.74
CA ARG A 299 -25.06 -31.45 4.04
C ARG A 299 -23.58 -31.24 4.36
N PRO A 300 -22.74 -32.28 4.47
CA PRO A 300 -21.31 -32.12 4.77
C PRO A 300 -20.60 -31.26 3.72
N ARG A 301 -20.93 -31.40 2.43
CA ARG A 301 -20.36 -30.54 1.38
C ARG A 301 -20.58 -29.05 1.63
N ARG A 302 -21.77 -28.65 2.10
CA ARG A 302 -22.07 -27.24 2.39
C ARG A 302 -21.25 -26.72 3.57
N THR A 303 -21.05 -27.55 4.59
CA THR A 303 -20.24 -27.22 5.75
C THR A 303 -18.76 -27.15 5.37
N THR A 304 -18.23 -28.17 4.68
CA THR A 304 -16.85 -28.18 4.17
C THR A 304 -16.58 -26.98 3.25
N ALA A 305 -17.49 -26.65 2.33
CA ALA A 305 -17.34 -25.49 1.47
C ALA A 305 -17.34 -24.15 2.25
N ALA A 306 -18.11 -24.05 3.33
CA ALA A 306 -18.07 -22.87 4.19
C ALA A 306 -16.76 -22.79 4.96
N VAL A 307 -16.29 -23.89 5.57
CA VAL A 307 -15.03 -23.96 6.31
C VAL A 307 -13.84 -23.66 5.41
N VAL A 308 -13.70 -24.38 4.29
CA VAL A 308 -12.63 -24.13 3.30
C VAL A 308 -12.70 -22.71 2.76
N GLY A 309 -13.89 -22.20 2.50
CA GLY A 309 -14.08 -20.82 2.05
C GLY A 309 -13.62 -19.79 3.08
N VAL A 310 -13.89 -20.00 4.36
CA VAL A 310 -13.42 -19.11 5.44
C VAL A 310 -11.91 -19.18 5.58
N LEU A 311 -11.33 -20.39 5.59
CA LEU A 311 -9.88 -20.58 5.65
C LEU A 311 -9.16 -19.93 4.47
N LEU A 312 -9.68 -20.11 3.25
CA LEU A 312 -9.15 -19.47 2.05
C LEU A 312 -9.34 -17.95 2.09
N GLY A 313 -10.45 -17.46 2.66
CA GLY A 313 -10.69 -16.04 2.91
C GLY A 313 -9.63 -15.44 3.84
N LEU A 314 -9.38 -16.08 4.98
CA LEU A 314 -8.33 -15.68 5.93
C LEU A 314 -6.94 -15.71 5.29
N LEU A 315 -6.62 -16.77 4.54
CA LEU A 315 -5.36 -16.88 3.81
C LEU A 315 -5.20 -15.74 2.78
N THR A 316 -6.28 -15.37 2.11
CA THR A 316 -6.27 -14.25 1.15
C THR A 316 -6.02 -12.92 1.84
N VAL A 317 -6.59 -12.69 3.03
CA VAL A 317 -6.29 -11.51 3.84
C VAL A 317 -4.81 -11.48 4.23
N VAL A 318 -4.25 -12.61 4.66
CA VAL A 318 -2.80 -12.72 4.96
C VAL A 318 -1.96 -12.42 3.73
N LYS A 319 -2.30 -12.94 2.54
CA LYS A 319 -1.59 -12.62 1.29
C LYS A 319 -1.65 -11.12 0.96
N ILE A 320 -2.79 -10.47 1.18
CA ILE A 320 -2.91 -9.00 0.97
C ILE A 320 -2.01 -8.24 1.94
N LEU A 321 -1.95 -8.67 3.21
CA LEU A 321 -1.05 -8.08 4.19
C LEU A 321 0.43 -8.34 3.84
N ASP A 322 0.77 -9.55 3.38
CA ASP A 322 2.10 -9.89 2.88
C ASP A 322 2.51 -8.96 1.74
N VAL A 323 1.62 -8.67 0.78
CA VAL A 323 1.93 -7.74 -0.31
C VAL A 323 2.32 -6.36 0.24
N GLY A 324 1.60 -5.85 1.25
CA GLY A 324 1.94 -4.58 1.89
C GLY A 324 3.27 -4.65 2.66
N PHE A 325 3.49 -5.74 3.41
CA PHE A 325 4.70 -5.93 4.21
C PHE A 325 5.95 -6.15 3.37
N PHE A 326 5.88 -6.86 2.24
CA PHE A 326 6.99 -6.93 1.29
C PHE A 326 7.26 -5.57 0.65
N THR A 327 6.20 -4.84 0.27
CA THR A 327 6.35 -3.51 -0.36
C THR A 327 6.97 -2.48 0.59
N ALA A 328 6.74 -2.60 1.90
CA ALA A 328 7.19 -1.62 2.89
C ALA A 328 8.42 -2.05 3.69
N LEU A 329 8.50 -3.33 4.10
CA LEU A 329 9.43 -3.87 5.10
C LEU A 329 10.30 -5.04 4.60
N ASP A 330 10.17 -5.42 3.33
CA ASP A 330 10.91 -6.53 2.71
C ASP A 330 10.86 -7.85 3.52
N ARG A 331 9.67 -8.19 4.02
CA ARG A 331 9.43 -9.45 4.74
C ARG A 331 7.94 -9.81 4.73
N PRO A 332 7.55 -11.06 4.98
CA PRO A 332 6.15 -11.42 5.14
C PRO A 332 5.56 -10.90 6.46
N PHE A 333 4.24 -10.71 6.49
CA PHE A 333 3.48 -10.36 7.69
C PHE A 333 3.38 -11.54 8.65
N ASN A 334 3.69 -11.37 9.93
CA ASN A 334 3.49 -12.36 10.99
C ASN A 334 2.31 -11.95 11.89
N VAL A 335 1.27 -12.79 11.92
CA VAL A 335 0.02 -12.56 12.65
C VAL A 335 0.24 -12.36 14.16
N VAL A 336 1.27 -12.98 14.74
CA VAL A 336 1.54 -12.96 16.18
C VAL A 336 2.32 -11.70 16.56
N THR A 337 3.43 -11.44 15.86
CA THR A 337 4.38 -10.38 16.22
C THR A 337 3.98 -9.01 15.68
N ASP A 338 3.34 -8.94 14.51
CA ASP A 338 3.23 -7.68 13.75
C ASP A 338 1.94 -6.90 14.01
N ARG A 339 1.06 -7.42 14.88
CA ARG A 339 -0.20 -6.74 15.27
C ARG A 339 0.04 -5.36 15.88
N GLY A 340 1.20 -5.15 16.51
CA GLY A 340 1.59 -3.87 17.11
C GLY A 340 1.81 -2.77 16.08
N TYR A 341 2.14 -3.10 14.84
CA TYR A 341 2.45 -2.09 13.81
C TYR A 341 1.23 -1.40 13.22
N PHE A 342 0.00 -1.89 13.45
CA PHE A 342 -1.19 -1.26 12.89
C PHE A 342 -1.40 0.17 13.40
N VAL A 343 -1.07 0.44 14.67
CA VAL A 343 -1.21 1.79 15.23
C VAL A 343 -0.20 2.76 14.60
N PRO A 344 1.12 2.46 14.58
CA PRO A 344 2.09 3.25 13.83
C PRO A 344 1.75 3.42 12.34
N ALA A 345 1.23 2.37 11.69
CA ALA A 345 0.86 2.44 10.27
C ALA A 345 -0.31 3.41 10.02
N VAL A 346 -1.32 3.42 10.88
CA VAL A 346 -2.44 4.38 10.77
C VAL A 346 -1.96 5.80 11.07
N ALA A 347 -1.11 5.98 12.08
CA ALA A 347 -0.52 7.27 12.40
C ALA A 347 0.29 7.83 11.22
N LEU A 348 1.11 6.99 10.57
CA LEU A 348 1.85 7.36 9.36
C LEU A 348 0.93 7.86 8.23
N VAL A 349 -0.18 7.15 7.98
CA VAL A 349 -1.16 7.56 6.96
C VAL A 349 -1.85 8.86 7.38
N GLU A 350 -2.20 9.02 8.65
CA GLU A 350 -2.79 10.25 9.19
C GLU A 350 -1.86 11.45 9.06
N ASP A 351 -0.58 11.29 9.39
CA ASP A 351 0.43 12.34 9.24
C ASP A 351 0.70 12.69 7.76
N SER A 352 0.54 11.72 6.85
CA SER A 352 0.81 11.91 5.42
C SER A 352 -0.35 12.55 4.65
N ILE A 353 -1.59 12.11 4.90
CA ILE A 353 -2.79 12.53 4.12
C ILE A 353 -3.92 13.13 4.98
N GLY A 354 -3.68 13.34 6.28
CA GLY A 354 -4.62 13.90 7.23
C GLY A 354 -5.64 12.90 7.79
N THR A 355 -6.27 13.24 8.91
CA THR A 355 -7.21 12.38 9.66
C THR A 355 -8.39 11.88 8.81
N VAL A 356 -8.95 12.73 7.94
CA VAL A 356 -10.06 12.33 7.06
C VAL A 356 -9.60 11.31 6.03
N GLY A 357 -8.45 11.53 5.40
CA GLY A 357 -7.85 10.61 4.44
C GLY A 357 -7.53 9.26 5.09
N ALA A 358 -6.91 9.27 6.27
CA ALA A 358 -6.59 8.07 7.04
C ALA A 358 -7.86 7.30 7.45
N THR A 359 -8.89 7.99 7.93
CA THR A 359 -10.16 7.35 8.28
C THR A 359 -10.80 6.66 7.06
N LEU A 360 -10.81 7.33 5.91
CA LEU A 360 -11.34 6.74 4.67
C LEU A 360 -10.51 5.54 4.21
N ALA A 361 -9.18 5.59 4.33
CA ALA A 361 -8.30 4.48 4.01
C ALA A 361 -8.55 3.27 4.92
N VAL A 362 -8.65 3.49 6.24
CA VAL A 362 -8.97 2.44 7.22
C VAL A 362 -10.34 1.82 6.93
N VAL A 363 -11.36 2.63 6.64
CA VAL A 363 -12.69 2.13 6.27
C VAL A 363 -12.63 1.33 4.97
N ALA A 364 -11.88 1.78 3.96
CA ALA A 364 -11.72 1.05 2.71
C ALA A 364 -11.05 -0.32 2.91
N VAL A 365 -9.99 -0.38 3.72
CA VAL A 365 -9.32 -1.63 4.09
C VAL A 365 -10.27 -2.55 4.86
N ALA A 366 -11.02 -2.03 5.84
CA ALA A 366 -12.00 -2.81 6.59
C ALA A 366 -13.10 -3.38 5.69
N VAL A 367 -13.62 -2.57 4.76
CA VAL A 367 -14.60 -3.01 3.76
C VAL A 367 -14.01 -4.09 2.85
N LEU A 368 -12.76 -3.94 2.40
CA LEU A 368 -12.08 -4.95 1.59
C LEU A 368 -11.93 -6.27 2.35
N VAL A 369 -11.50 -6.24 3.61
CA VAL A 369 -11.37 -7.42 4.47
C VAL A 369 -12.73 -8.12 4.62
N VAL A 370 -13.80 -7.37 4.92
CA VAL A 370 -15.15 -7.94 5.01
C VAL A 370 -15.60 -8.51 3.66
N ALA A 371 -15.33 -7.82 2.55
CA ALA A 371 -15.67 -8.29 1.21
C ALA A 371 -14.95 -9.60 0.85
N VAL A 372 -13.69 -9.75 1.24
CA VAL A 372 -12.90 -10.99 1.05
C VAL A 372 -13.45 -12.11 1.94
N LEU A 373 -13.65 -11.85 3.24
CA LEU A 373 -14.12 -12.82 4.23
C LEU A 373 -15.57 -13.28 4.00
N VAL A 374 -16.38 -12.50 3.28
CA VAL A 374 -17.74 -12.89 2.89
C VAL A 374 -17.78 -13.42 1.46
N GLY A 375 -17.09 -12.77 0.53
CA GLY A 375 -17.11 -13.07 -0.90
C GLY A 375 -16.52 -14.43 -1.23
N ILE A 376 -15.36 -14.78 -0.65
CA ILE A 376 -14.69 -16.05 -0.92
C ILE A 376 -15.51 -17.24 -0.42
N PRO A 377 -16.04 -17.27 0.83
CA PRO A 377 -16.92 -18.37 1.24
C PRO A 377 -18.17 -18.52 0.38
N LEU A 378 -18.79 -17.41 -0.03
CA LEU A 378 -19.95 -17.46 -0.94
C LEU A 378 -19.56 -18.03 -2.30
N ALA A 379 -18.41 -17.65 -2.84
CA ALA A 379 -17.88 -18.17 -4.09
C ALA A 379 -17.55 -19.67 -4.01
N VAL A 380 -16.87 -20.12 -2.95
CA VAL A 380 -16.56 -21.55 -2.72
C VAL A 380 -17.84 -22.38 -2.59
N ARG A 381 -18.83 -21.92 -1.82
CA ARG A 381 -20.15 -22.60 -1.73
C ARG A 381 -20.87 -22.69 -3.07
N ARG A 382 -20.69 -21.67 -3.91
CA ARG A 382 -21.28 -21.63 -5.25
C ARG A 382 -20.56 -22.57 -6.22
N VAL A 383 -19.23 -22.57 -6.25
CA VAL A 383 -18.39 -23.44 -7.08
C VAL A 383 -18.62 -24.91 -6.72
N THR A 384 -18.58 -25.27 -5.44
CA THR A 384 -18.87 -26.64 -4.97
C THR A 384 -20.31 -27.08 -5.31
N GLY A 385 -21.27 -26.14 -5.25
CA GLY A 385 -22.64 -26.36 -5.71
C GLY A 385 -22.74 -26.59 -7.23
N LEU A 386 -21.94 -25.88 -8.03
CA LEU A 386 -21.87 -26.03 -9.48
C LEU A 386 -21.28 -27.40 -9.87
N VAL A 387 -20.18 -27.78 -9.22
CA VAL A 387 -19.50 -29.08 -9.39
C VAL A 387 -20.46 -30.23 -9.09
N ALA A 388 -21.20 -30.14 -7.98
CA ALA A 388 -22.17 -31.17 -7.62
C ALA A 388 -23.35 -31.25 -8.59
N ARG A 389 -23.83 -30.11 -9.12
CA ARG A 389 -24.94 -30.06 -10.09
C ARG A 389 -24.57 -30.66 -11.45
N HIS A 390 -23.32 -30.48 -11.89
CA HIS A 390 -22.84 -30.95 -13.19
C HIS A 390 -21.87 -32.12 -13.06
N ARG A 391 -22.15 -33.04 -12.11
CA ARG A 391 -21.25 -34.13 -11.68
C ARG A 391 -20.53 -34.85 -12.82
N ARG A 392 -21.23 -35.24 -13.90
CA ARG A 392 -20.63 -35.97 -15.04
C ARG A 392 -19.53 -35.17 -15.75
N TRP A 393 -19.77 -33.89 -16.02
CA TRP A 393 -18.78 -33.00 -16.64
C TRP A 393 -17.68 -32.64 -15.65
N SER A 394 -18.04 -32.35 -14.40
CA SER A 394 -17.08 -32.00 -13.37
C SER A 394 -16.11 -33.13 -13.04
N VAL A 395 -16.54 -34.39 -13.03
CA VAL A 395 -15.61 -35.54 -12.90
C VAL A 395 -14.60 -35.54 -14.05
N ARG A 396 -15.04 -35.39 -15.31
CA ARG A 396 -14.13 -35.35 -16.46
C ARG A 396 -13.14 -34.19 -16.39
N THR A 397 -13.62 -33.00 -16.05
CA THR A 397 -12.77 -31.81 -15.93
C THR A 397 -11.76 -31.94 -14.79
N VAL A 398 -12.17 -32.37 -13.59
CA VAL A 398 -11.27 -32.52 -12.44
C VAL A 398 -10.25 -33.63 -12.72
N THR A 399 -10.65 -34.77 -13.28
CA THR A 399 -9.72 -35.85 -13.65
C THR A 399 -8.76 -35.39 -14.74
N GLY A 400 -9.23 -34.70 -15.78
CA GLY A 400 -8.37 -34.16 -16.83
C GLY A 400 -7.35 -33.16 -16.29
N LEU A 401 -7.80 -32.19 -15.48
CA LEU A 401 -6.91 -31.22 -14.84
C LEU A 401 -5.92 -31.89 -13.87
N MET A 402 -6.32 -32.96 -13.18
CA MET A 402 -5.43 -33.72 -12.30
C MET A 402 -4.35 -34.48 -13.07
N VAL A 403 -4.68 -35.07 -14.22
CA VAL A 403 -3.67 -35.67 -15.12
C VAL A 403 -2.71 -34.61 -15.65
N VAL A 404 -3.22 -33.46 -16.09
CA VAL A 404 -2.40 -32.34 -16.57
C VAL A 404 -1.51 -31.79 -15.46
N TRP A 405 -2.02 -31.70 -14.23
CA TRP A 405 -1.26 -31.29 -13.05
C TRP A 405 -0.15 -32.30 -12.73
N ILE A 406 -0.45 -33.60 -12.70
CA ILE A 406 0.55 -34.66 -12.44
C ILE A 406 1.63 -34.64 -13.51
N ALA A 407 1.24 -34.55 -14.79
CA ALA A 407 2.19 -34.46 -15.89
C ALA A 407 3.13 -33.27 -15.73
N GLY A 408 2.58 -32.07 -15.44
CA GLY A 408 3.36 -30.86 -15.17
C GLY A 408 4.28 -30.97 -13.95
N ALA A 409 3.81 -31.60 -12.87
CA ALA A 409 4.61 -31.83 -11.66
C ALA A 409 5.78 -32.80 -11.93
N THR A 410 5.53 -33.88 -12.69
CA THR A 410 6.57 -34.87 -13.02
C THR A 410 7.59 -34.39 -14.05
N SER A 411 7.18 -33.49 -14.94
CA SER A 411 8.08 -32.93 -15.97
C SER A 411 8.90 -31.75 -15.46
N GLY A 412 8.59 -31.20 -14.28
CA GLY A 412 9.21 -29.98 -13.77
C GLY A 412 8.90 -28.75 -14.62
N LEU A 413 7.73 -28.70 -15.27
CA LEU A 413 7.36 -27.58 -16.14
C LEU A 413 7.19 -26.30 -15.33
N GLU A 414 7.95 -25.26 -15.67
CA GLU A 414 7.87 -23.94 -15.05
C GLU A 414 7.18 -22.91 -15.97
N ILE A 415 6.48 -21.94 -15.38
CA ILE A 415 5.85 -20.82 -16.11
C ILE A 415 6.65 -19.53 -15.83
N GLY A 416 7.71 -19.30 -16.62
CA GLY A 416 8.55 -18.11 -16.47
C GLY A 416 9.03 -17.91 -15.03
N SER A 417 9.00 -16.68 -14.52
CA SER A 417 9.33 -16.37 -13.12
C SER A 417 8.22 -16.71 -12.12
N SER A 418 7.07 -17.21 -12.58
CA SER A 418 5.91 -17.50 -11.73
C SER A 418 5.97 -18.87 -11.04
N GLY A 419 7.02 -19.67 -11.29
CA GLY A 419 7.26 -20.97 -10.66
C GLY A 419 6.59 -22.16 -11.37
N PRO A 420 6.48 -23.31 -10.69
CA PRO A 420 6.03 -24.57 -11.30
C PRO A 420 4.57 -24.52 -11.78
N PHE A 421 4.29 -25.00 -13.00
CA PHE A 421 2.95 -25.07 -13.58
C PHE A 421 1.95 -25.80 -12.68
N ALA A 422 2.41 -26.86 -12.01
CA ALA A 422 1.70 -27.55 -10.94
C ALA A 422 1.89 -26.81 -9.60
N SER A 423 0.93 -25.97 -9.23
CA SER A 423 1.00 -25.13 -8.02
C SER A 423 0.46 -25.86 -6.78
N ALA A 424 1.05 -25.57 -5.63
CA ALA A 424 0.58 -25.93 -4.29
C ALA A 424 0.80 -24.75 -3.30
N ASP A 425 0.76 -23.52 -3.82
CA ASP A 425 1.25 -22.33 -3.10
C ASP A 425 0.38 -21.99 -1.88
N ALA A 426 -0.92 -22.25 -1.94
CA ALA A 426 -1.82 -22.00 -0.81
C ALA A 426 -1.56 -22.98 0.35
N GLY A 427 -1.29 -24.25 0.03
CA GLY A 427 -0.90 -25.27 0.98
C GLY A 427 0.47 -25.01 1.57
N HIS A 428 1.46 -24.68 0.73
CA HIS A 428 2.81 -24.31 1.18
C HIS A 428 2.77 -23.14 2.14
N LEU A 429 2.05 -22.06 1.81
CA LEU A 429 1.89 -20.92 2.70
C LEU A 429 1.34 -21.35 4.07
N VAL A 430 0.31 -22.19 4.13
CA VAL A 430 -0.22 -22.69 5.42
C VAL A 430 0.81 -23.52 6.18
N VAL A 431 1.55 -24.40 5.50
CA VAL A 431 2.60 -25.22 6.12
C VAL A 431 3.72 -24.34 6.67
N ASP A 432 4.15 -23.34 5.93
CA ASP A 432 5.22 -22.42 6.34
C ASP A 432 4.79 -21.60 7.57
N ARG A 433 3.54 -21.13 7.60
CA ARG A 433 2.98 -20.46 8.80
C ARG A 433 2.89 -21.38 10.00
N MET A 434 2.48 -22.64 9.81
CA MET A 434 2.43 -23.61 10.92
C MET A 434 3.82 -23.97 11.45
N ARG A 435 4.84 -23.97 10.58
CA ARG A 435 6.24 -24.20 10.97
C ARG A 435 6.88 -22.98 11.63
N ALA A 436 6.41 -21.77 11.32
CA ALA A 436 6.89 -20.54 11.94
C ALA A 436 6.53 -20.45 13.44
N ILE A 437 5.34 -20.90 13.86
CA ILE A 437 4.89 -20.75 15.26
C ILE A 437 5.86 -21.38 16.29
N PRO A 438 6.32 -22.66 16.13
CA PRO A 438 7.32 -23.20 17.04
C PRO A 438 8.68 -22.50 16.96
N ALA A 439 9.05 -21.97 15.79
CA ALA A 439 10.29 -21.20 15.62
C ALA A 439 10.21 -19.88 16.40
N ASP A 440 9.10 -19.13 16.29
CA ASP A 440 8.88 -17.88 17.04
C ASP A 440 8.97 -18.10 18.56
N ILE A 441 8.45 -19.23 19.07
CA ILE A 441 8.58 -19.59 20.50
C ILE A 441 10.04 -19.90 20.87
N GLN A 442 10.76 -20.63 20.02
CA GLN A 442 12.19 -20.92 20.27
C GLN A 442 13.04 -19.65 20.20
N ASP A 443 12.72 -18.73 19.29
CA ASP A 443 13.42 -17.45 19.15
C ASP A 443 13.21 -16.58 20.38
N LEU A 444 11.98 -16.52 20.91
CA LEU A 444 11.72 -15.85 22.18
C LEU A 444 12.54 -16.48 23.33
N GLN A 445 12.59 -17.82 23.43
CA GLN A 445 13.39 -18.49 24.46
C GLN A 445 14.89 -18.22 24.33
N ARG A 446 15.43 -18.22 23.10
CA ARG A 446 16.83 -17.85 22.82
C ARG A 446 17.09 -16.41 23.18
N PHE A 447 16.18 -15.51 22.84
CA PHE A 447 16.26 -14.10 23.16
C PHE A 447 16.29 -13.87 24.67
N GLU A 448 15.39 -14.49 25.43
CA GLU A 448 15.37 -14.39 26.89
C GLU A 448 16.65 -14.95 27.53
N ALA A 449 17.15 -16.07 27.03
CA ALA A 449 18.42 -16.65 27.50
C ALA A 449 19.62 -15.73 27.21
N ALA A 450 19.66 -15.10 26.02
CA ALA A 450 20.69 -14.13 25.66
C ALA A 450 20.57 -12.84 26.48
N ALA A 451 19.34 -12.36 26.71
CA ALA A 451 19.08 -11.16 27.48
C ALA A 451 19.52 -11.30 28.94
N ALA A 452 19.39 -12.49 29.51
CA ALA A 452 19.82 -12.81 30.88
C ALA A 452 21.35 -12.72 31.07
N ILE A 453 22.14 -12.94 30.02
CA ILE A 453 23.61 -12.94 30.08
C ILE A 453 24.14 -11.62 29.56
N ASP A 454 24.56 -10.72 30.46
CA ASP A 454 25.15 -9.43 30.09
C ASP A 454 26.47 -9.19 30.83
N ARG A 455 27.59 -9.23 30.10
CA ARG A 455 28.95 -9.02 30.64
C ARG A 455 29.11 -7.67 31.35
N TYR A 456 28.34 -6.65 30.94
CA TYR A 456 28.51 -5.28 31.43
C TYR A 456 27.50 -4.88 32.50
N ARG A 457 26.58 -5.78 32.89
CA ARG A 457 25.53 -5.54 33.90
C ARG A 457 26.13 -5.00 35.20
N ASP A 458 27.13 -5.71 35.73
CA ASP A 458 27.75 -5.42 37.02
C ASP A 458 29.20 -4.90 36.89
N ALA A 459 29.65 -4.59 35.68
CA ALA A 459 30.98 -4.01 35.46
C ALA A 459 31.02 -2.56 35.93
N ASP A 460 32.10 -2.12 36.58
CA ASP A 460 32.32 -0.71 36.97
C ASP A 460 33.33 -0.04 36.02
N ASP A 461 33.51 1.28 36.17
CA ASP A 461 34.48 2.10 35.42
C ASP A 461 34.34 1.96 33.89
N LEU A 462 33.11 1.83 33.39
CA LEU A 462 32.87 1.79 31.95
C LEU A 462 33.25 3.13 31.30
N LEU A 463 33.57 3.08 30.01
CA LEU A 463 33.72 4.28 29.16
C LEU A 463 34.80 5.27 29.63
N THR A 464 35.74 4.84 30.47
CA THR A 464 36.87 5.68 30.94
C THR A 464 37.68 6.30 29.81
N GLY A 465 37.77 5.63 28.65
CA GLY A 465 38.41 6.13 27.43
C GLY A 465 37.69 7.29 26.76
N LEU A 466 36.48 7.63 27.19
CA LEU A 466 35.67 8.75 26.70
C LEU A 466 35.41 9.80 27.79
N ARG A 467 35.96 9.63 29.00
CA ARG A 467 35.69 10.52 30.15
C ARG A 467 35.97 11.99 29.80
N GLY A 468 34.99 12.85 30.10
CA GLY A 468 35.04 14.28 29.79
C GLY A 468 34.52 14.66 28.40
N LYS A 469 34.23 13.69 27.54
CA LYS A 469 33.82 13.91 26.14
C LYS A 469 32.31 13.86 25.97
N ASP A 470 31.81 14.70 25.06
CA ASP A 470 30.44 14.57 24.58
C ASP A 470 30.36 13.46 23.55
N VAL A 471 29.41 12.55 23.71
CA VAL A 471 29.24 11.39 22.84
C VAL A 471 27.86 11.42 22.20
N LEU A 472 27.82 11.71 20.90
CA LEU A 472 26.58 11.78 20.14
C LEU A 472 26.42 10.53 19.29
N VAL A 473 25.34 9.79 19.49
CA VAL A 473 24.86 8.75 18.59
C VAL A 473 23.81 9.39 17.68
N VAL A 474 24.20 9.76 16.47
CA VAL A 474 23.31 10.42 15.50
C VAL A 474 22.86 9.39 14.49
N VAL A 475 21.56 9.08 14.51
CA VAL A 475 20.93 8.17 13.56
C VAL A 475 20.36 8.99 12.40
N VAL A 476 20.74 8.61 11.18
CA VAL A 476 20.18 9.16 9.94
C VAL A 476 19.13 8.19 9.43
N GLU A 477 17.86 8.59 9.54
CA GLU A 477 16.71 7.80 9.11
C GLU A 477 16.85 7.30 7.67
N SER A 478 16.67 6.00 7.49
CA SER A 478 16.74 5.29 6.21
C SER A 478 18.11 5.42 5.49
N TYR A 479 19.21 5.72 6.19
CA TYR A 479 20.55 5.78 5.58
C TYR A 479 21.13 4.38 5.37
N GLY A 480 20.63 3.67 4.36
CA GLY A 480 21.10 2.35 3.99
C GLY A 480 22.29 2.36 3.03
N ARG A 481 22.93 1.19 2.87
CA ARG A 481 24.04 0.98 1.92
C ARG A 481 23.68 1.35 0.48
N ILE A 482 22.39 1.27 0.11
CA ILE A 482 21.93 1.73 -1.21
C ILE A 482 22.22 3.22 -1.45
N ALA A 483 22.31 4.04 -0.41
CA ALA A 483 22.70 5.45 -0.56
C ALA A 483 24.11 5.61 -1.14
N LEU A 484 25.01 4.66 -0.87
CA LEU A 484 26.41 4.69 -1.30
C LEU A 484 26.71 3.81 -2.51
N GLU A 485 25.85 2.84 -2.83
CA GLU A 485 26.09 1.89 -3.93
C GLU A 485 25.02 1.90 -5.04
N GLY A 486 23.86 2.51 -4.80
CA GLY A 486 22.78 2.58 -5.80
C GLY A 486 23.13 3.43 -7.00
N ALA A 487 22.68 3.02 -8.20
CA ALA A 487 23.08 3.64 -9.45
C ALA A 487 22.67 5.13 -9.54
N THR A 488 21.48 5.49 -9.03
CA THR A 488 20.99 6.87 -9.05
C THR A 488 21.40 7.63 -7.78
N SER A 489 21.43 6.96 -6.64
CA SER A 489 21.70 7.56 -5.32
C SER A 489 23.18 7.85 -5.07
N ALA A 490 24.07 6.90 -5.39
CA ALA A 490 25.47 6.91 -4.98
C ALA A 490 26.23 8.16 -5.44
N PRO A 491 26.16 8.63 -6.69
CA PRO A 491 26.97 9.76 -7.14
C PRO A 491 26.81 11.01 -6.29
N ARG A 492 25.59 11.27 -5.80
CA ARG A 492 25.29 12.44 -4.97
C ARG A 492 25.77 12.26 -3.53
N VAL A 493 25.50 11.11 -2.93
CA VAL A 493 25.81 10.86 -1.52
C VAL A 493 27.31 10.67 -1.33
N GLN A 494 27.98 9.93 -2.23
CA GLN A 494 29.43 9.77 -2.21
C GLN A 494 30.15 11.12 -2.25
N ALA A 495 29.75 12.02 -3.15
CA ALA A 495 30.30 13.37 -3.23
C ALA A 495 30.16 14.17 -1.92
N VAL A 496 29.05 13.99 -1.19
CA VAL A 496 28.86 14.62 0.13
C VAL A 496 29.77 14.01 1.17
N THR A 497 29.91 12.68 1.22
CA THR A 497 30.78 12.01 2.21
C THR A 497 32.26 12.28 1.97
N GLU A 498 32.71 12.38 0.72
CA GLU A 498 34.11 12.68 0.36
C GLU A 498 34.46 14.15 0.67
N ALA A 499 33.59 15.08 0.29
CA ALA A 499 33.75 16.49 0.64
C ALA A 499 33.67 16.69 2.16
N GLY A 500 32.74 16.00 2.84
CA GLY A 500 32.59 16.00 4.29
C GLY A 500 33.85 15.53 5.01
N THR A 501 34.41 14.38 4.59
CA THR A 501 35.66 13.85 5.12
C THR A 501 36.79 14.88 5.01
N SER A 502 36.92 15.53 3.86
CA SER A 502 37.97 16.53 3.62
C SER A 502 37.80 17.77 4.50
N ARG A 503 36.56 18.25 4.66
CA ARG A 503 36.22 19.41 5.49
C ARG A 503 36.42 19.14 6.97
N LEU A 504 35.93 18.00 7.47
CA LEU A 504 36.12 17.59 8.86
C LEU A 504 37.60 17.45 9.21
N ARG A 505 38.41 16.86 8.31
CA ARG A 505 39.87 16.78 8.48
C ARG A 505 40.53 18.15 8.53
N ALA A 506 40.09 19.11 7.72
CA ALA A 506 40.58 20.49 7.79
C ALA A 506 40.22 21.19 9.12
N SER A 507 39.13 20.75 9.76
CA SER A 507 38.72 21.17 11.10
C SER A 507 39.31 20.31 12.24
N GLY A 508 40.28 19.44 11.95
CA GLY A 508 40.98 18.61 12.96
C GLY A 508 40.31 17.28 13.30
N PHE A 509 39.14 16.98 12.73
CA PHE A 509 38.43 15.73 13.00
C PHE A 509 38.94 14.58 12.12
N SER A 510 39.09 13.40 12.73
CA SER A 510 39.35 12.13 12.06
C SER A 510 38.08 11.29 12.00
N SER A 511 37.95 10.43 10.98
CA SER A 511 36.80 9.54 10.83
C SER A 511 37.17 8.12 10.42
N ARG A 512 36.43 7.14 10.94
CA ARG A 512 36.52 5.72 10.58
C ARG A 512 35.14 5.17 10.28
N SER A 513 34.96 4.50 9.13
CA SER A 513 33.65 3.99 8.69
C SER A 513 33.66 2.52 8.26
N ALA A 514 32.50 1.89 8.39
CA ALA A 514 32.21 0.50 8.04
C ALA A 514 30.70 0.30 7.82
N TYR A 515 30.23 -0.95 7.80
CA TYR A 515 28.81 -1.29 7.73
C TYR A 515 28.33 -2.08 8.94
N LEU A 516 27.07 -1.88 9.31
CA LEU A 516 26.31 -2.73 10.22
C LEU A 516 25.16 -3.39 9.46
N THR A 517 24.84 -4.65 9.73
CA THR A 517 23.61 -5.29 9.26
C THR A 517 22.49 -4.98 10.24
N SER A 518 21.46 -4.27 9.78
CA SER A 518 20.32 -3.86 10.58
C SER A 518 19.25 -4.97 10.69
N PRO A 519 18.56 -5.08 11.83
CA PRO A 519 17.37 -5.91 11.95
C PRO A 519 16.14 -5.28 11.27
N ALA A 520 16.15 -3.96 11.07
CA ALA A 520 15.05 -3.20 10.47
C ALA A 520 15.26 -3.00 8.96
N PHE A 521 14.16 -2.76 8.25
CA PHE A 521 14.16 -2.50 6.82
C PHE A 521 12.95 -1.64 6.45
N GLY A 522 13.17 -0.53 5.74
CA GLY A 522 12.13 0.34 5.18
C GLY A 522 11.33 1.18 6.19
N ALA A 523 11.15 0.70 7.42
CA ALA A 523 10.57 1.41 8.57
C ALA A 523 10.97 0.70 9.87
N VAL A 524 10.22 0.99 10.95
CA VAL A 524 10.35 0.38 12.30
C VAL A 524 11.74 0.56 12.94
N SER A 525 12.28 1.78 12.82
CA SER A 525 13.62 2.18 13.27
C SER A 525 13.93 1.89 14.74
N TRP A 526 12.90 1.85 15.62
CA TRP A 526 13.09 1.49 17.03
C TRP A 526 13.67 0.08 17.24
N LEU A 527 13.51 -0.84 16.28
CA LEU A 527 14.14 -2.17 16.31
C LEU A 527 15.66 -2.08 16.11
N ALA A 528 16.11 -1.22 15.20
CA ALA A 528 17.53 -0.93 15.00
C ALA A 528 18.12 -0.20 16.21
N HIS A 529 17.42 0.81 16.74
CA HIS A 529 17.89 1.57 17.90
C HIS A 529 18.02 0.68 19.13
N SER A 530 17.01 -0.13 19.42
CA SER A 530 17.06 -1.08 20.54
C SER A 530 18.13 -2.15 20.37
N THR A 531 18.38 -2.62 19.14
CA THR A 531 19.45 -3.57 18.85
C THR A 531 20.83 -2.97 19.10
N LEU A 532 21.08 -1.77 18.58
CA LEU A 532 22.31 -1.02 18.81
C LEU A 532 22.54 -0.75 20.30
N GLN A 533 21.50 -0.31 21.01
CA GLN A 533 21.56 0.06 22.42
C GLN A 533 21.78 -1.14 23.33
N SER A 534 21.06 -2.23 23.11
CA SER A 534 21.00 -3.39 24.03
C SER A 534 22.03 -4.49 23.73
N GLY A 535 22.62 -4.47 22.53
CA GLY A 535 23.49 -5.54 22.06
C GLY A 535 22.78 -6.88 21.92
N LEU A 536 21.46 -6.86 21.68
CA LEU A 536 20.63 -8.03 21.40
C LEU A 536 19.96 -7.85 20.04
N TRP A 537 19.88 -8.90 19.24
CA TRP A 537 19.18 -8.85 17.97
C TRP A 537 17.67 -8.75 18.17
N VAL A 538 17.10 -7.56 17.92
CA VAL A 538 15.66 -7.26 18.04
C VAL A 538 15.11 -6.96 16.65
N ASP A 539 14.41 -7.91 16.05
CA ASP A 539 13.91 -7.81 14.66
C ASP A 539 12.38 -7.84 14.53
N ASN A 540 11.68 -7.83 15.66
CA ASN A 540 10.22 -7.78 15.68
C ASN A 540 9.69 -7.16 16.99
N GLN A 541 8.43 -6.73 16.95
CA GLN A 541 7.78 -6.04 18.07
C GLN A 541 7.69 -6.90 19.34
N LEU A 542 7.50 -8.22 19.22
CA LEU A 542 7.41 -9.10 20.39
C LEU A 542 8.72 -9.09 21.19
N LEU A 543 9.86 -9.16 20.51
CA LEU A 543 11.17 -9.10 21.16
C LEU A 543 11.47 -7.70 21.72
N TYR A 544 11.03 -6.65 21.03
CA TYR A 544 11.14 -5.28 21.54
C TYR A 544 10.36 -5.08 22.84
N ASP A 545 9.08 -5.46 22.85
CA ASP A 545 8.23 -5.36 24.05
C ASP A 545 8.86 -6.18 25.20
N ARG A 546 9.35 -7.38 24.90
CA ARG A 546 10.01 -8.24 25.88
C ARG A 546 11.31 -7.66 26.42
N LEU A 547 12.08 -6.96 25.58
CA LEU A 547 13.30 -6.27 25.99
C LEU A 547 13.00 -5.17 27.00
N LEU A 548 11.97 -4.35 26.72
CA LEU A 548 11.58 -3.21 27.56
C LEU A 548 11.08 -3.62 28.95
N GLU A 549 10.57 -4.84 29.10
CA GLU A 549 10.21 -5.41 30.41
C GLU A 549 11.42 -5.81 31.27
N GLY A 550 12.61 -5.90 30.67
CA GLY A 550 13.85 -6.34 31.30
C GLY A 550 14.70 -5.21 31.88
N ASP A 551 15.92 -5.58 32.31
CA ASP A 551 16.91 -4.68 32.93
C ASP A 551 18.27 -4.69 32.22
N ARG A 552 18.28 -5.07 30.93
CA ARG A 552 19.48 -5.16 30.08
C ARG A 552 20.30 -3.86 30.14
N MET A 553 21.62 -3.96 30.22
CA MET A 553 22.49 -2.78 30.20
C MET A 553 22.53 -2.18 28.80
N THR A 554 21.94 -1.01 28.58
CA THR A 554 22.02 -0.29 27.30
C THR A 554 23.26 0.60 27.23
N LEU A 555 23.66 1.09 26.04
CA LEU A 555 24.70 2.12 25.92
C LEU A 555 24.33 3.35 26.74
N SER A 556 23.11 3.87 26.57
CA SER A 556 22.63 5.04 27.32
C SER A 556 22.70 4.82 28.84
N ARG A 557 22.34 3.63 29.33
CA ARG A 557 22.41 3.29 30.75
C ARG A 557 23.85 3.21 31.25
N ALA A 558 24.78 2.68 30.45
CA ALA A 558 26.20 2.69 30.79
C ALA A 558 26.71 4.14 30.94
N PHE A 559 26.38 5.04 30.01
CA PHE A 559 26.73 6.46 30.11
C PHE A 559 26.10 7.14 31.34
N SER A 560 24.82 6.90 31.61
CA SER A 560 24.11 7.44 32.78
C SER A 560 24.81 7.02 34.09
N ARG A 561 25.17 5.73 34.21
CA ARG A 561 25.85 5.20 35.41
C ARG A 561 27.23 5.82 35.63
N GLU A 562 27.94 6.13 34.56
CA GLU A 562 29.29 6.72 34.62
C GLU A 562 29.26 8.27 34.71
N GLY A 563 28.07 8.87 34.87
CA GLY A 563 27.90 10.27 35.21
C GLY A 563 27.67 11.24 34.04
N TRP A 564 27.41 10.74 32.84
CA TRP A 564 27.01 11.58 31.71
C TRP A 564 25.57 12.04 31.89
N ARG A 565 25.30 13.26 31.41
CA ARG A 565 23.94 13.71 31.14
C ARG A 565 23.44 12.96 29.91
N THR A 566 22.39 12.15 30.03
CA THR A 566 21.89 11.32 28.94
C THR A 566 20.59 11.88 28.35
N VAL A 567 20.56 12.06 27.03
CA VAL A 567 19.38 12.61 26.35
C VAL A 567 19.02 11.87 25.08
N ALA A 568 17.73 11.84 24.79
CA ALA A 568 17.21 11.41 23.50
C ALA A 568 16.55 12.60 22.80
N VAL A 569 16.89 12.83 21.53
CA VAL A 569 16.34 13.89 20.68
C VAL A 569 15.52 13.22 19.58
N LYS A 570 14.19 13.25 19.71
CA LYS A 570 13.21 12.57 18.85
C LYS A 570 12.26 13.61 18.23
N PRO A 571 12.71 14.39 17.23
CA PRO A 571 12.04 15.60 16.76
C PRO A 571 10.64 15.40 16.17
N SER A 572 10.34 14.19 15.72
CA SER A 572 9.04 13.84 15.12
C SER A 572 8.15 12.98 16.02
N ASN A 573 8.55 12.69 17.27
CA ASN A 573 7.72 11.93 18.20
C ASN A 573 6.74 12.85 18.93
N ASP A 574 5.46 12.54 18.83
CA ASP A 574 4.36 13.30 19.44
C ASP A 574 3.91 12.75 20.80
N GLU A 575 4.20 11.47 21.07
CA GLU A 575 3.78 10.78 22.29
C GLU A 575 4.87 10.80 23.37
N GLU A 576 4.44 10.78 24.63
CA GLU A 576 5.36 10.52 25.75
C GLU A 576 5.93 9.11 25.62
N TRP A 577 7.23 8.98 25.83
CA TRP A 577 7.94 7.70 25.77
C TRP A 577 8.55 7.37 27.13
N PRO A 578 7.74 6.88 28.09
CA PRO A 578 8.19 6.62 29.46
C PRO A 578 9.31 5.58 29.52
N GLU A 579 9.36 4.66 28.56
CA GLU A 579 10.39 3.63 28.44
C GLU A 579 11.77 4.24 28.16
N GLY A 580 11.83 5.41 27.51
CA GLY A 580 13.08 6.17 27.35
C GLY A 580 13.75 6.50 28.70
N GLN A 581 12.95 6.80 29.73
CA GLN A 581 13.48 7.03 31.07
C GLN A 581 13.61 5.73 31.87
N ALA A 582 12.58 4.88 31.85
CA ALA A 582 12.53 3.69 32.70
C ALA A 582 13.55 2.61 32.28
N PHE A 583 13.66 2.34 30.98
CA PHE A 583 14.51 1.28 30.45
C PHE A 583 15.88 1.83 30.00
N TYR A 584 15.87 2.84 29.13
CA TYR A 584 17.11 3.41 28.57
C TYR A 584 17.84 4.37 29.51
N GLN A 585 17.20 4.82 30.60
CA GLN A 585 17.81 5.74 31.58
C GLN A 585 18.27 7.07 30.95
N PHE A 586 17.56 7.56 29.93
CA PHE A 586 17.74 8.95 29.47
C PHE A 586 17.19 9.89 30.54
N ASP A 587 17.98 10.85 31.06
CA ASP A 587 17.42 11.82 32.02
C ASP A 587 16.45 12.83 31.34
N LYS A 588 16.49 12.96 30.01
CA LYS A 588 15.45 13.68 29.24
C LYS A 588 15.26 13.08 27.84
N VAL A 589 14.00 12.89 27.49
CA VAL A 589 13.56 12.68 26.11
C VAL A 589 12.94 13.99 25.61
N TYR A 590 13.48 14.52 24.51
CA TYR A 590 12.96 15.68 23.79
C TYR A 590 12.11 15.19 22.61
N GLY A 591 10.80 15.37 22.71
CA GLY A 591 9.83 15.12 21.64
C GLY A 591 9.48 16.37 20.86
N ARG A 592 8.56 16.27 19.90
CA ARG A 592 8.18 17.37 18.99
C ARG A 592 7.88 18.68 19.71
N SER A 593 7.18 18.61 20.84
CA SER A 593 6.72 19.78 21.59
C SER A 593 7.82 20.50 22.37
N ASP A 594 8.99 19.90 22.57
CA ASP A 594 10.03 20.48 23.43
C ASP A 594 10.94 21.50 22.70
N PHE A 595 10.85 21.62 21.37
CA PHE A 595 11.82 22.39 20.57
C PHE A 595 11.43 23.84 20.27
N ASP A 596 10.23 24.29 20.68
CA ASP A 596 9.67 25.63 20.36
C ASP A 596 9.62 25.95 18.84
N TYR A 597 9.53 24.93 18.00
CA TYR A 597 9.49 25.08 16.54
C TYR A 597 8.17 25.68 16.05
N ARG A 598 8.26 26.73 15.21
CA ARG A 598 7.12 27.46 14.60
C ARG A 598 7.07 27.38 13.07
N GLY A 599 7.99 26.63 12.47
CA GLY A 599 7.98 26.37 11.03
C GLY A 599 7.00 25.26 10.63
N PRO A 600 6.93 24.92 9.34
CA PRO A 600 6.07 23.85 8.84
C PRO A 600 6.73 22.47 8.93
N LYS A 601 5.92 21.40 8.90
CA LYS A 601 6.40 20.03 8.65
C LYS A 601 6.97 19.86 7.23
N PHE A 602 7.93 18.95 7.06
CA PHE A 602 8.51 18.53 5.77
C PHE A 602 8.26 17.04 5.55
N GLY A 603 7.07 16.71 5.01
CA GLY A 603 6.62 15.32 4.93
C GLY A 603 6.37 14.77 6.34
N TRP A 604 6.97 13.62 6.66
CA TRP A 604 6.93 13.02 7.99
C TRP A 604 7.68 13.86 9.05
N ALA A 605 8.79 14.50 8.67
CA ALA A 605 9.60 15.26 9.60
C ALA A 605 8.83 16.47 10.16
N ALA A 606 8.63 16.49 11.49
CA ALA A 606 7.91 17.57 12.14
C ALA A 606 8.64 18.92 12.04
N MET A 607 9.97 18.86 11.93
CA MET A 607 10.86 19.98 11.69
C MET A 607 12.10 19.50 10.91
N PRO A 608 12.80 20.38 10.16
CA PRO A 608 14.07 20.03 9.53
C PRO A 608 15.13 19.64 10.55
N ASP A 609 15.97 18.66 10.21
CA ASP A 609 17.05 18.16 11.07
C ASP A 609 18.01 19.27 11.51
N GLN A 610 18.20 20.27 10.64
CA GLN A 610 18.99 21.45 10.97
C GLN A 610 18.42 22.22 12.17
N TYR A 611 17.10 22.34 12.28
CA TYR A 611 16.47 22.97 13.43
C TYR A 611 16.59 22.09 14.68
N ALA A 612 16.36 20.79 14.55
CA ALA A 612 16.48 19.84 15.67
C ALA A 612 17.88 19.87 16.29
N LEU A 613 18.93 19.83 15.47
CA LEU A 613 20.33 19.94 15.92
C LEU A 613 20.65 21.32 16.52
N SER A 614 20.11 22.41 15.96
CA SER A 614 20.25 23.74 16.55
C SER A 614 19.57 23.83 17.92
N ALA A 615 18.40 23.21 18.08
CA ALA A 615 17.69 23.18 19.36
C ALA A 615 18.44 22.34 20.38
N PHE A 616 18.92 21.16 20.01
CA PHE A 616 19.80 20.33 20.84
C PHE A 616 21.05 21.10 21.31
N GLN A 617 21.72 21.82 20.40
CA GLN A 617 22.86 22.68 20.77
C GLN A 617 22.48 23.70 21.85
N ARG A 618 21.33 24.38 21.71
CA ARG A 618 20.90 25.39 22.70
C ARG A 618 20.49 24.77 24.03
N LEU A 619 19.82 23.63 23.99
CA LEU A 619 19.19 23.01 25.16
C LEU A 619 20.18 22.20 26.00
N GLU A 620 21.25 21.68 25.40
CA GLU A 620 22.22 20.84 26.09
C GLU A 620 23.65 21.36 25.93
N LEU A 621 24.22 21.34 24.73
CA LEU A 621 25.67 21.54 24.54
C LEU A 621 26.17 22.97 24.84
N ALA A 622 25.35 24.00 24.64
CA ALA A 622 25.71 25.39 24.88
C ALA A 622 25.54 25.86 26.34
N ARG A 623 25.04 24.99 27.23
CA ARG A 623 24.86 25.33 28.66
C ARG A 623 26.22 25.51 29.34
N ARG A 624 26.30 26.51 30.22
CA ARG A 624 27.48 26.73 31.08
C ARG A 624 27.50 25.71 32.23
N ASP A 625 28.69 25.32 32.66
CA ASP A 625 28.93 24.42 33.79
C ASP A 625 28.07 23.13 33.73
N ARG A 626 28.08 22.48 32.55
CA ARG A 626 27.38 21.22 32.32
C ARG A 626 28.31 20.02 32.50
N THR A 627 27.74 18.86 32.81
CA THR A 627 28.43 17.58 32.65
C THR A 627 28.54 17.19 31.17
N PRO A 628 29.46 16.29 30.81
CA PRO A 628 29.50 15.70 29.47
C PRO A 628 28.15 15.06 29.10
N VAL A 629 27.75 15.21 27.85
CA VAL A 629 26.45 14.76 27.33
C VAL A 629 26.64 13.51 26.50
N MET A 630 25.85 12.48 26.77
CA MET A 630 25.59 11.42 25.81
C MET A 630 24.20 11.65 25.22
N ALA A 631 24.13 11.79 23.90
CA ALA A 631 22.87 12.02 23.21
C ALA A 631 22.62 10.95 22.15
N GLU A 632 21.41 10.40 22.10
CA GLU A 632 20.87 9.75 20.90
C GLU A 632 20.01 10.76 20.14
N VAL A 633 20.36 11.04 18.89
CA VAL A 633 19.69 12.03 18.04
C VAL A 633 19.15 11.36 16.79
N ASP A 634 17.83 11.34 16.65
CA ASP A 634 17.15 10.71 15.52
C ASP A 634 16.80 11.77 14.49
N LEU A 635 17.53 11.79 13.38
CA LEU A 635 17.26 12.69 12.27
C LEU A 635 16.13 12.12 11.41
N ALA A 636 15.21 12.97 10.99
CA ALA A 636 13.93 12.58 10.40
C ALA A 636 13.76 13.02 8.94
N SER A 637 14.60 13.94 8.44
CA SER A 637 14.35 14.61 7.15
C SER A 637 14.54 13.72 5.92
N SER A 638 15.14 12.54 6.08
CA SER A 638 15.27 11.49 5.06
C SER A 638 14.20 10.40 5.13
N HIS A 639 13.22 10.52 6.04
CA HIS A 639 12.07 9.63 6.05
C HIS A 639 11.26 9.75 4.74
N SER A 640 10.63 8.66 4.32
CA SER A 640 9.62 8.70 3.24
C SER A 640 8.52 9.73 3.59
N PRO A 641 7.96 10.47 2.62
CA PRO A 641 8.04 10.30 1.17
C PRO A 641 9.14 11.13 0.47
N TRP A 642 10.15 11.64 1.19
CA TRP A 642 11.27 12.45 0.67
C TRP A 642 10.90 13.79 0.02
N ALA A 643 9.66 14.22 0.20
CA ALA A 643 9.13 15.51 -0.25
C ALA A 643 8.00 16.00 0.67
N PRO A 644 7.86 17.33 0.87
CA PRO A 644 8.81 18.38 0.49
C PRO A 644 10.12 18.26 1.28
N LEU A 645 11.25 18.65 0.66
CA LEU A 645 12.57 18.56 1.28
C LEU A 645 13.12 19.96 1.64
N PRO A 646 13.67 20.16 2.85
CA PRO A 646 14.35 21.42 3.19
C PRO A 646 15.69 21.57 2.44
N HIS A 647 16.26 22.78 2.48
CA HIS A 647 17.66 23.01 2.13
C HIS A 647 18.37 23.71 3.29
N LEU A 648 19.69 23.50 3.38
CA LEU A 648 20.51 24.07 4.43
C LEU A 648 20.52 25.60 4.31
N ILE A 649 20.31 26.30 5.41
CA ILE A 649 20.46 27.75 5.52
C ILE A 649 21.52 28.12 6.56
N GLU A 650 21.92 29.38 6.62
CA GLU A 650 22.85 29.83 7.66
C GLU A 650 22.28 29.62 9.07
N TRP A 651 23.08 29.05 9.99
CA TRP A 651 22.65 28.69 11.35
C TRP A 651 22.05 29.87 12.15
N ASN A 652 22.54 31.09 11.92
CA ASN A 652 22.04 32.30 12.57
C ASN A 652 20.69 32.81 12.03
N ARG A 653 20.17 32.23 10.92
CA ARG A 653 18.88 32.60 10.31
C ARG A 653 17.75 31.65 10.68
N LEU A 654 18.03 30.58 11.44
CA LEU A 654 17.03 29.57 11.80
C LEU A 654 15.90 30.17 12.65
N GLY A 655 16.21 31.07 13.59
CA GLY A 655 15.23 31.69 14.48
C GLY A 655 14.38 30.64 15.21
N ASP A 656 13.05 30.82 15.19
CA ASP A 656 12.06 29.87 15.68
C ASP A 656 11.63 28.82 14.63
N GLY A 657 12.29 28.80 13.46
CA GLY A 657 11.96 27.91 12.35
C GLY A 657 10.95 28.48 11.36
N SER A 658 10.35 29.65 11.61
CA SER A 658 9.38 30.28 10.69
C SER A 658 9.95 30.58 9.30
N VAL A 659 11.27 30.72 9.16
CA VAL A 659 11.97 30.88 7.87
C VAL A 659 11.68 29.73 6.90
N PHE A 660 11.37 28.53 7.41
CA PHE A 660 11.12 27.36 6.59
C PHE A 660 9.77 27.35 5.88
N HIS A 661 8.80 28.21 6.25
CA HIS A 661 7.53 28.35 5.49
C HIS A 661 7.78 28.65 4.02
N ARG A 662 8.58 29.68 3.74
CA ARG A 662 8.95 30.07 2.36
C ARG A 662 9.77 29.01 1.62
N ILE A 663 10.49 28.17 2.36
CA ILE A 663 11.27 27.06 1.78
C ILE A 663 10.33 25.93 1.36
N ARG A 664 9.38 25.58 2.23
CA ARG A 664 8.36 24.56 1.95
C ARG A 664 7.47 24.96 0.78
N ASP A 665 7.01 26.21 0.72
CA ASP A 665 6.10 26.70 -0.34
C ASP A 665 6.69 26.58 -1.75
N ARG A 666 8.02 26.48 -1.86
CA ARG A 666 8.75 26.33 -3.14
C ARG A 666 9.27 24.93 -3.37
N ALA A 667 9.13 24.03 -2.39
CA ALA A 667 9.58 22.67 -2.50
C ALA A 667 8.58 21.85 -3.32
N GLN A 668 9.10 20.85 -4.04
CA GLN A 668 8.27 19.87 -4.74
C GLN A 668 7.32 19.18 -3.77
N SER A 669 6.06 19.03 -4.14
CA SER A 669 5.08 18.34 -3.29
C SER A 669 5.22 16.81 -3.38
N THR A 670 4.68 16.11 -2.39
CA THR A 670 4.62 14.63 -2.40
C THR A 670 3.86 14.13 -3.63
N GLU A 671 2.72 14.74 -3.95
CA GLU A 671 1.92 14.33 -5.11
C GLU A 671 2.70 14.50 -6.42
N GLU A 672 3.38 15.63 -6.60
CA GLU A 672 4.22 15.89 -7.77
C GLU A 672 5.37 14.90 -7.91
N LEU A 673 6.02 14.54 -6.79
CA LEU A 673 7.11 13.56 -6.79
C LEU A 673 6.61 12.17 -7.21
N TRP A 674 5.52 11.71 -6.60
CA TRP A 674 5.02 10.35 -6.77
C TRP A 674 4.23 10.13 -8.07
N ARG A 675 3.90 11.20 -8.81
CA ARG A 675 3.41 11.09 -10.19
C ARG A 675 4.44 10.51 -11.16
N ASN A 676 5.74 10.57 -10.82
CA ASN A 676 6.79 10.10 -11.70
C ASN A 676 7.83 9.25 -10.93
N PRO A 677 7.63 7.93 -10.84
CA PRO A 677 8.41 7.02 -9.99
C PRO A 677 9.94 7.08 -10.21
N GLU A 678 10.40 7.41 -11.42
CA GLU A 678 11.82 7.56 -11.74
C GLU A 678 12.52 8.65 -10.90
N ASN A 679 11.77 9.61 -10.35
CA ASN A 679 12.32 10.69 -9.53
C ASN A 679 12.47 10.34 -8.04
N VAL A 680 11.90 9.20 -7.59
CA VAL A 680 11.80 8.84 -6.17
C VAL A 680 13.18 8.50 -5.59
N GLU A 681 13.96 7.65 -6.26
CA GLU A 681 15.34 7.31 -5.84
C GLU A 681 16.23 8.57 -5.78
N ALA A 682 16.09 9.47 -6.75
CA ALA A 682 16.82 10.74 -6.78
C ALA A 682 16.39 11.69 -5.63
N ALA A 683 15.12 11.69 -5.23
CA ALA A 683 14.63 12.46 -4.08
C ALA A 683 15.16 11.90 -2.76
N TYR A 684 15.15 10.58 -2.59
CA TYR A 684 15.81 9.89 -1.49
C TYR A 684 17.29 10.31 -1.38
N ALA A 685 18.04 10.25 -2.48
CA ALA A 685 19.45 10.65 -2.49
C ALA A 685 19.67 12.13 -2.11
N ARG A 686 18.76 13.03 -2.49
CA ARG A 686 18.80 14.44 -2.05
C ARG A 686 18.53 14.58 -0.55
N SER A 687 17.63 13.78 0.00
CA SER A 687 17.29 13.80 1.42
C SER A 687 18.45 13.32 2.31
N ILE A 688 19.10 12.22 1.95
CA ILE A 688 20.31 11.73 2.63
C ILE A 688 21.43 12.77 2.53
N ALA A 689 21.64 13.34 1.33
CA ALA A 689 22.62 14.40 1.14
C ALA A 689 22.35 15.63 2.01
N TYR A 690 21.08 16.00 2.23
CA TYR A 690 20.70 17.07 3.16
C TYR A 690 21.06 16.72 4.61
N CYS A 691 20.69 15.52 5.09
CA CYS A 691 20.96 15.09 6.46
C CYS A 691 22.47 15.06 6.75
N LEU A 692 23.26 14.42 5.87
CA LEU A 692 24.71 14.35 6.00
C LEU A 692 25.36 15.73 5.98
N ARG A 693 24.96 16.63 5.06
CA ARG A 693 25.47 18.02 5.02
C ARG A 693 25.13 18.77 6.30
N THR A 694 23.96 18.53 6.87
CA THR A 694 23.51 19.15 8.11
C THR A 694 24.39 18.70 9.27
N VAL A 695 24.64 17.40 9.42
CA VAL A 695 25.54 16.86 10.46
C VAL A 695 26.97 17.37 10.29
N ILE A 696 27.52 17.31 9.07
CA ILE A 696 28.87 17.82 8.79
C ILE A 696 28.96 19.31 9.17
N SER A 697 27.99 20.13 8.74
CA SER A 697 27.98 21.55 9.06
C SER A 697 27.78 21.83 10.54
N PHE A 698 27.07 20.97 11.26
CA PHE A 698 26.91 21.06 12.71
C PHE A 698 28.25 20.84 13.42
N VAL A 699 28.97 19.78 13.07
CA VAL A 699 30.29 19.47 13.64
C VAL A 699 31.29 20.59 13.35
N GLU A 700 31.35 21.10 12.13
CA GLU A 700 32.25 22.22 11.81
C GLU A 700 31.92 23.51 12.57
N LYS A 701 30.64 23.71 12.90
CA LYS A 701 30.18 24.95 13.52
C LYS A 701 30.29 24.92 15.04
N TYR A 702 30.00 23.77 15.65
CA TYR A 702 29.81 23.63 17.09
C TYR A 702 30.68 22.55 17.73
N GLY A 703 31.33 21.69 16.94
CA GLY A 703 32.23 20.66 17.47
C GLY A 703 33.50 21.26 18.06
N ASP A 704 33.95 20.65 19.14
CA ASP A 704 35.19 20.97 19.85
C ASP A 704 36.09 19.72 19.97
N ASP A 705 37.22 19.86 20.67
CA ASP A 705 38.22 18.82 20.83
C ASP A 705 37.70 17.58 21.61
N ASP A 706 36.59 17.74 22.33
CA ASP A 706 35.98 16.73 23.20
C ASP A 706 34.71 16.11 22.60
N LEU A 707 34.39 16.43 21.34
CA LEU A 707 33.27 15.80 20.63
C LEU A 707 33.65 14.44 20.03
N VAL A 708 32.84 13.43 20.34
CA VAL A 708 32.81 12.12 19.69
C VAL A 708 31.44 11.88 19.08
N LEU A 709 31.39 11.62 17.78
CA LEU A 709 30.16 11.40 17.02
C LEU A 709 30.17 10.00 16.40
N ILE A 710 29.17 9.21 16.74
CA ILE A 710 28.81 7.95 16.08
C ILE A 710 27.64 8.24 15.14
N LEU A 711 27.93 8.34 13.85
CA LEU A 711 26.94 8.59 12.80
C LEU A 711 26.59 7.27 12.11
N LEU A 712 25.33 6.89 12.08
CA LEU A 712 24.90 5.66 11.43
C LEU A 712 23.52 5.76 10.78
N GLY A 713 23.24 4.85 9.84
CA GLY A 713 21.86 4.55 9.45
C GLY A 713 21.21 3.56 10.41
N ASP A 714 19.89 3.62 10.49
CA ASP A 714 19.04 2.64 11.16
C ASP A 714 18.66 1.48 10.24
N HIS A 715 18.26 1.75 8.99
CA HIS A 715 17.88 0.75 8.00
C HIS A 715 17.99 1.25 6.55
N GLN A 716 17.77 0.35 5.58
CA GLN A 716 17.57 0.71 4.18
C GLN A 716 16.22 1.43 3.98
N PRO A 717 16.07 2.28 2.94
CA PRO A 717 14.75 2.76 2.54
C PRO A 717 13.89 1.59 2.01
N SER A 718 12.59 1.83 1.82
CA SER A 718 11.66 0.82 1.27
C SER A 718 12.13 0.24 -0.08
N PRO A 719 11.70 -0.97 -0.47
CA PRO A 719 12.02 -1.61 -1.76
C PRO A 719 11.74 -0.77 -3.01
N VAL A 720 10.84 0.21 -2.94
CA VAL A 720 10.63 1.21 -4.01
C VAL A 720 11.93 1.94 -4.40
N VAL A 721 12.86 2.10 -3.45
CA VAL A 721 14.16 2.76 -3.64
C VAL A 721 15.29 1.74 -3.63
N SER A 722 15.28 0.79 -2.70
CA SER A 722 16.38 -0.16 -2.52
C SER A 722 16.37 -1.31 -3.54
N GLY A 723 15.21 -1.61 -4.12
CA GLY A 723 14.95 -2.83 -4.86
C GLY A 723 14.70 -4.03 -3.94
N ASP A 724 14.22 -5.12 -4.54
CA ASP A 724 13.79 -6.36 -3.88
C ASP A 724 14.97 -7.24 -3.40
N GLU A 725 16.21 -6.95 -3.81
CA GLU A 725 17.42 -7.75 -3.47
C GLU A 725 18.44 -6.96 -2.62
N ALA A 726 18.02 -5.86 -2.00
CA ALA A 726 18.93 -5.03 -1.20
C ALA A 726 19.42 -5.77 0.06
N SER A 727 20.70 -5.60 0.40
CA SER A 727 21.19 -6.05 1.72
C SER A 727 20.55 -5.24 2.84
N ARG A 728 20.62 -5.72 4.08
CA ARG A 728 20.19 -4.96 5.27
C ARG A 728 21.30 -4.07 5.85
N ASP A 729 22.36 -3.83 5.08
CA ASP A 729 23.53 -3.11 5.58
C ASP A 729 23.30 -1.59 5.61
N VAL A 730 23.78 -0.95 6.66
CA VAL A 730 23.74 0.49 6.89
C VAL A 730 25.16 1.01 7.19
N PRO A 731 25.56 2.18 6.70
CA PRO A 731 26.85 2.76 7.03
C PRO A 731 26.91 3.15 8.51
N VAL A 732 28.08 2.99 9.13
CA VAL A 732 28.43 3.52 10.45
C VAL A 732 29.76 4.24 10.37
N THR A 733 29.88 5.38 11.04
CA THR A 733 31.09 6.20 11.09
C THR A 733 31.33 6.72 12.51
N VAL A 734 32.54 6.53 13.04
CA VAL A 734 33.01 7.24 14.24
C VAL A 734 33.82 8.45 13.78
N ILE A 735 33.50 9.63 14.32
CA ILE A 735 34.14 10.91 14.04
C ILE A 735 34.59 11.53 15.37
N ALA A 736 35.85 11.88 15.49
CA ALA A 736 36.39 12.49 16.71
C ALA A 736 37.57 13.41 16.40
N HIS A 737 37.74 14.47 17.18
CA HIS A 737 38.92 15.33 17.11
C HIS A 737 40.11 14.69 17.83
N ASP A 738 39.88 14.14 19.02
CA ASP A 738 40.90 13.44 19.81
C ASP A 738 41.38 12.14 19.11
N PRO A 739 42.65 12.06 18.68
CA PRO A 739 43.20 10.86 18.04
C PRO A 739 43.12 9.61 18.93
N ALA A 740 43.20 9.75 20.25
CA ALA A 740 43.13 8.61 21.18
C ALA A 740 41.79 7.88 21.09
N VAL A 741 40.71 8.57 20.71
CA VAL A 741 39.39 7.97 20.49
C VAL A 741 39.41 7.06 19.25
N ILE A 742 40.08 7.50 18.19
CA ILE A 742 40.21 6.75 16.93
C ILE A 742 41.21 5.59 17.08
N ASP A 743 42.29 5.79 17.81
CA ASP A 743 43.33 4.77 18.02
C ASP A 743 42.78 3.55 18.76
N ARG A 744 41.84 3.75 19.71
CA ARG A 744 41.17 2.66 20.44
C ARG A 744 40.37 1.71 19.54
N ILE A 745 39.92 2.18 18.38
CA ILE A 745 39.16 1.38 17.41
C ILE A 745 39.99 0.97 16.20
N SER A 746 41.31 1.23 16.20
CA SER A 746 42.20 0.86 15.09
C SER A 746 42.19 -0.63 14.75
N GLY A 747 41.97 -1.50 15.75
CA GLY A 747 41.87 -2.95 15.58
C GLY A 747 40.57 -3.43 14.93
N TRP A 748 39.60 -2.55 14.68
CA TRP A 748 38.31 -2.92 14.09
C TRP A 748 38.38 -3.17 12.58
N GLY A 749 39.45 -2.72 11.91
CA GLY A 749 39.59 -2.81 10.45
C GLY A 749 38.68 -1.86 9.67
N TRP A 750 38.15 -0.83 10.33
CA TRP A 750 37.31 0.20 9.71
C TRP A 750 38.16 1.14 8.85
N GLN A 751 37.57 1.67 7.80
CA GLN A 751 38.28 2.43 6.76
C GLN A 751 38.36 3.93 7.10
N ASP A 752 39.39 4.61 6.62
CA ASP A 752 39.54 6.07 6.80
C ASP A 752 38.47 6.85 6.02
N GLY A 753 37.89 7.86 6.67
CA GLY A 753 36.85 8.71 6.11
C GLY A 753 35.42 8.28 6.46
N MET A 754 34.44 9.08 6.02
CA MET A 754 33.00 8.84 6.23
C MET A 754 32.39 7.85 5.21
N ARG A 755 33.14 7.45 4.18
CA ARG A 755 32.63 6.61 3.09
C ARG A 755 33.25 5.21 3.17
N PRO A 756 32.53 4.20 3.67
CA PRO A 756 32.97 2.82 3.52
C PRO A 756 32.85 2.38 2.06
N ASN A 757 33.88 1.70 1.53
CA ASN A 757 33.79 1.06 0.21
C ASN A 757 33.12 -0.31 0.30
N SER A 758 32.88 -0.97 -0.83
CA SER A 758 32.16 -2.25 -0.88
C SER A 758 32.84 -3.42 -0.15
N GLN A 759 34.13 -3.28 0.19
CA GLN A 759 34.94 -4.27 0.92
C GLN A 759 35.11 -3.93 2.41
N ALA A 760 34.47 -2.87 2.90
CA ALA A 760 34.50 -2.53 4.31
C ALA A 760 33.88 -3.67 5.15
N PRO A 761 34.37 -3.90 6.39
CA PRO A 761 33.82 -4.94 7.24
C PRO A 761 32.33 -4.68 7.52
N VAL A 762 31.58 -5.77 7.60
CA VAL A 762 30.16 -5.77 7.95
C VAL A 762 29.99 -6.53 9.27
N TRP A 763 29.41 -5.88 10.28
CA TRP A 763 29.07 -6.53 11.55
C TRP A 763 27.56 -6.58 11.73
N PRO A 764 27.01 -7.60 12.42
CA PRO A 764 25.62 -7.51 12.86
C PRO A 764 25.50 -6.35 13.88
N MET A 765 24.41 -5.59 13.81
CA MET A 765 24.25 -4.36 14.60
C MET A 765 24.28 -4.58 16.12
N ASP A 766 23.82 -5.74 16.59
CA ASP A 766 23.87 -6.16 18.00
C ASP A 766 25.30 -6.30 18.55
N ALA A 767 26.30 -6.54 17.68
CA ALA A 767 27.69 -6.61 18.10
C ALA A 767 28.30 -5.23 18.42
N PHE A 768 27.66 -4.12 18.02
CA PHE A 768 28.23 -2.78 18.19
C PHE A 768 28.39 -2.41 19.66
N ARG A 769 27.35 -2.61 20.50
CA ARG A 769 27.38 -2.24 21.93
C ARG A 769 28.60 -2.80 22.64
N ASP A 770 28.77 -4.12 22.55
CA ASP A 770 29.81 -4.83 23.31
C ASP A 770 31.20 -4.48 22.82
N ARG A 771 31.38 -4.27 21.52
CA ARG A 771 32.66 -3.82 20.94
C ARG A 771 32.98 -2.39 21.34
N PHE A 772 31.98 -1.50 21.36
CA PHE A 772 32.12 -0.12 21.80
C PHE A 772 32.51 -0.06 23.28
N LEU A 773 31.79 -0.77 24.16
CA LEU A 773 32.13 -0.85 25.58
C LEU A 773 33.51 -1.47 25.80
N ALA A 774 33.89 -2.50 25.05
CA ALA A 774 35.23 -3.11 25.15
C ALA A 774 36.36 -2.15 24.73
N ALA A 775 36.14 -1.31 23.71
CA ALA A 775 37.17 -0.38 23.22
C ALA A 775 37.42 0.79 24.18
N TYR A 776 36.38 1.24 24.87
CA TYR A 776 36.41 2.45 25.70
C TYR A 776 36.37 2.19 27.20
N SER A 777 36.21 0.95 27.65
CA SER A 777 36.30 0.57 29.06
C SER A 777 37.61 -0.17 29.37
N PRO A 778 38.04 -0.23 30.63
CA PRO A 778 39.16 -1.08 31.03
C PRO A 778 38.83 -2.54 30.72
N VAL A 779 39.81 -3.29 30.20
CA VAL A 779 39.63 -4.72 29.97
C VAL A 779 39.60 -5.42 31.33
N HIS A 780 38.42 -5.67 31.89
CA HIS A 780 38.27 -6.65 32.95
C HIS A 780 38.35 -8.04 32.31
N ALA A 781 39.57 -8.58 32.34
CA ALA A 781 39.90 -9.90 31.84
C ALA A 781 39.23 -10.96 32.72
N GLU A 782 37.95 -11.22 32.51
CA GLU A 782 37.35 -12.51 32.86
C GLU A 782 36.50 -13.00 31.67
N GLN A 783 37.12 -13.85 30.86
CA GLN A 783 36.41 -14.85 30.05
C GLN A 783 36.23 -16.09 30.93
N PRO A 784 35.02 -16.63 31.08
CA PRO A 784 34.89 -18.08 31.12
C PRO A 784 35.25 -18.68 29.76
#